data_AF-A0A8X8BNT2-F1
#
_entry.id   AF-A0A8X8BNT2-F1
#
_cell.length_a   1.000
_cell.length_b   1.000
_cell.length_c   1.000
_cell.angle_alpha   90.00
_cell.angle_beta   90.00
_cell.angle_gamma   90.00
#
_symmetry.space_group_name_H-M   'P 1'
#
loop_
_entity.id
_entity.type
_entity.pdbx_description
1 polymer ?
#
loop_
_entity_poly.entity_id
_entity_poly.type
_entity_poly.pdbx_seq_one_letter_code
_entity_poly.pdbx_strand_id
1 'polypeptide(L)'
;MDAYGPQSPSFNSSIIKYKGFRFINFCYNEKHIDSLETFETRGSDVFVVTYPKSGTVWTQQIMSLICPDEDRTGEELMNNNLRFPWIEFFKEEIDHSSRPSPRFFTSHLPYNLVPNELRKGKGKVIYVSRNPKDVMVSYFHFTHFFKPMGKAKDFSEFMDSFLNGNVPLGSWFDHLKGWYDHRDEFNILFISYEEMIKDLRAVVIKICKFLGKKTENMDIDKIVEEGTFNKMKKNPKANYEWIPADHANKENGSFMRKGIISLPYAEIQEPFEAWYNLSGNVSRINYYHGQVVTFQLGYMKPSGASYKITPETTESVVNAIKCFQVNGTTEEPVLPQSAFPNLNGFQFLKEDYYKGQLCQLWQNVTIEGKKKNTYTLWVTNSSNEAPIPVHYEMLGYNTLLGSHYDKYEIDYIDFSHTVDPSVFTLPAGLQCTSFPGPGMEHRILANPMQDFVHTKHEGHTHRLFGHFKKLFQRQYETEMEHEVRKHAFVHNLRYIHSMNRKNLSFKLAMNHLTDRNAEELLFLRGRMAKKAANKGQAFPHDKFKDTGSLVVLSQQMLVDCSWGFGNNGCDGGEEWRAYEWVMKHGGIATAESYGPYMGQNGYCHFNQSEMTAKVKSYTNVTSGDLEALKTAIFKNGPVAVSIDASHKSFVFYSNGVYYEPQCGSKPQNLDHAVLAVGFGVLNGEPYWLIKNSWSTYWGNDGYILMSMKDNNCGVATDATFVTLE
;
A
#
# COMPACT_ATOMS: atom_id res chain seq x y z
N MET A 1 63.44 -9.80 14.87
CA MET A 1 63.99 -10.96 14.12
C MET A 1 63.26 -12.21 14.57
N ASP A 2 62.04 -12.33 14.05
CA ASP A 2 61.32 -13.51 13.53
C ASP A 2 61.76 -14.92 13.92
N ALA A 3 60.81 -15.73 14.43
CA ALA A 3 60.05 -16.70 13.61
C ALA A 3 59.11 -17.58 14.47
N TYR A 4 57.91 -17.88 13.92
CA TYR A 4 56.84 -18.78 14.41
C TYR A 4 55.83 -18.22 15.41
N GLY A 5 54.85 -17.48 14.87
CA GLY A 5 53.57 -17.21 15.53
C GLY A 5 52.63 -18.43 15.50
N PRO A 6 51.61 -18.45 16.38
CA PRO A 6 50.55 -19.45 16.35
C PRO A 6 49.73 -19.28 15.08
N GLN A 7 49.65 -20.33 14.27
CA GLN A 7 48.79 -20.38 13.09
C GLN A 7 47.35 -20.06 13.48
N SER A 8 46.81 -18.99 12.93
CA SER A 8 45.38 -18.74 12.87
C SER A 8 44.74 -19.83 11.98
N PRO A 9 43.72 -20.57 12.45
CA PRO A 9 42.97 -21.44 11.56
C PRO A 9 42.18 -20.57 10.59
N SER A 10 42.44 -20.75 9.31
CA SER A 10 41.63 -20.21 8.23
C SER A 10 40.22 -20.82 8.31
N PHE A 11 39.25 -20.00 8.71
CA PHE A 11 37.83 -20.39 8.78
C PHE A 11 37.25 -20.55 7.37
N ASN A 12 37.21 -21.79 6.90
CA ASN A 12 36.41 -22.19 5.76
C ASN A 12 35.88 -23.64 5.96
N SER A 13 34.93 -23.82 6.88
CA SER A 13 33.97 -24.94 6.93
C SER A 13 33.07 -24.86 8.18
N SER A 14 31.87 -24.28 8.05
CA SER A 14 30.90 -24.17 9.17
C SER A 14 30.12 -25.45 9.45
N ILE A 15 30.22 -26.47 8.59
CA ILE A 15 29.50 -27.74 8.70
C ILE A 15 30.48 -28.91 8.70
N ILE A 16 30.40 -29.77 9.72
CA ILE A 16 31.11 -31.05 9.83
C ILE A 16 30.18 -32.21 9.47
N LYS A 17 30.71 -33.27 8.86
CA LYS A 17 29.97 -34.51 8.60
C LYS A 17 30.47 -35.59 9.53
N TYR A 18 29.62 -36.07 10.43
CA TYR A 18 30.00 -37.06 11.44
C TYR A 18 28.88 -38.10 11.63
N LYS A 19 29.25 -39.39 11.70
CA LYS A 19 28.31 -40.53 11.85
C LYS A 19 27.09 -40.51 10.90
N GLY A 20 27.28 -40.01 9.68
CA GLY A 20 26.22 -39.90 8.66
C GLY A 20 25.34 -38.64 8.76
N PHE A 21 25.60 -37.76 9.73
CA PHE A 21 24.86 -36.51 9.94
C PHE A 21 25.72 -35.28 9.68
N ARG A 22 25.06 -34.14 9.44
CA ARG A 22 25.69 -32.84 9.27
C ARG A 22 25.54 -32.04 10.55
N PHE A 23 26.63 -31.55 11.13
CA PHE A 23 26.61 -30.73 12.33
C PHE A 23 27.25 -29.37 12.09
N ILE A 24 26.87 -28.38 12.88
CA ILE A 24 27.45 -27.03 12.79
C ILE A 24 28.71 -26.99 13.65
N ASN A 25 29.87 -26.75 13.06
CA ASN A 25 31.16 -26.80 13.78
C ASN A 25 31.20 -25.88 15.02
N PHE A 26 30.41 -24.80 15.01
CA PHE A 26 30.25 -23.88 16.13
C PHE A 26 29.58 -24.51 17.38
N CYS A 27 28.68 -25.46 17.20
CA CYS A 27 27.88 -26.03 18.28
C CYS A 27 28.30 -27.44 18.68
N TYR A 28 28.98 -28.18 17.80
CA TYR A 28 29.17 -29.62 17.93
C TYR A 28 30.64 -30.02 17.90
N ASN A 29 31.00 -31.02 18.70
CA ASN A 29 32.32 -31.63 18.74
C ASN A 29 32.18 -33.16 18.63
N GLU A 30 32.93 -33.79 17.72
CA GLU A 30 32.83 -35.24 17.46
C GLU A 30 33.12 -36.08 18.71
N LYS A 31 34.15 -35.72 19.50
CA LYS A 31 34.50 -36.41 20.75
C LYS A 31 33.40 -36.28 21.80
N HIS A 32 32.75 -35.13 21.84
CA HIS A 32 31.62 -34.91 22.75
C HIS A 32 30.43 -35.78 22.40
N ILE A 33 30.06 -35.84 21.11
CA ILE A 33 28.99 -36.71 20.62
C ILE A 33 29.27 -38.18 20.94
N ASP A 34 30.52 -38.64 20.85
CA ASP A 34 30.89 -39.99 21.28
C ASP A 34 30.75 -40.21 22.78
N SER A 35 31.11 -39.22 23.60
CA SER A 35 31.00 -39.32 25.06
C SER A 35 29.57 -39.53 25.56
N LEU A 36 28.56 -39.10 24.78
CA LEU A 36 27.15 -39.27 25.13
C LEU A 36 26.74 -40.75 25.24
N GLU A 37 27.41 -41.65 24.51
CA GLU A 37 27.16 -43.10 24.62
C GLU A 37 27.35 -43.61 26.06
N THR A 38 28.28 -43.00 26.80
CA THR A 38 28.59 -43.32 28.20
C THR A 38 27.99 -42.35 29.22
N PHE A 39 27.15 -41.39 28.79
CA PHE A 39 26.56 -40.40 29.68
C PHE A 39 25.60 -41.06 30.68
N GLU A 40 25.82 -40.81 31.97
CA GLU A 40 24.99 -41.33 33.06
C GLU A 40 23.63 -40.61 33.07
N THR A 41 22.58 -41.34 32.66
CA THR A 41 21.20 -40.84 32.66
C THR A 41 20.52 -41.23 33.96
N ARG A 42 19.89 -40.28 34.67
CA ARG A 42 19.13 -40.57 35.89
C ARG A 42 17.68 -40.88 35.52
N GLY A 43 17.02 -41.73 36.31
CA GLY A 43 15.60 -42.07 36.08
C GLY A 43 14.66 -40.86 36.15
N SER A 44 15.06 -39.79 36.84
CA SER A 44 14.33 -38.53 36.95
C SER A 44 14.60 -37.53 35.82
N ASP A 45 15.57 -37.79 34.94
CA ASP A 45 15.94 -36.84 33.89
C ASP A 45 14.84 -36.71 32.84
N VAL A 46 14.69 -35.50 32.28
CA VAL A 46 13.70 -35.21 31.24
C VAL A 46 14.37 -34.55 30.04
N PHE A 47 14.18 -35.13 28.86
CA PHE A 47 14.73 -34.67 27.59
C PHE A 47 13.61 -34.11 26.72
N VAL A 48 13.72 -32.84 26.32
CA VAL A 48 12.88 -32.23 25.29
C VAL A 48 13.57 -32.44 23.95
N VAL A 49 13.04 -33.35 23.14
CA VAL A 49 13.63 -33.73 21.85
C VAL A 49 12.77 -33.20 20.71
N THR A 50 13.40 -32.56 19.75
CA THR A 50 12.71 -31.98 18.58
C THR A 50 13.60 -32.05 17.36
N TYR A 51 13.06 -32.15 16.16
CA TYR A 51 13.84 -31.73 14.99
C TYR A 51 14.00 -30.19 15.02
N PRO A 52 15.12 -29.60 14.53
CA PRO A 52 15.29 -28.15 14.47
C PRO A 52 14.03 -27.41 14.01
N LYS A 53 13.68 -26.35 14.75
CA LYS A 53 12.50 -25.49 14.47
C LYS A 53 11.12 -26.15 14.62
N SER A 54 11.01 -27.25 15.38
CA SER A 54 9.74 -27.94 15.66
C SER A 54 9.04 -27.51 16.96
N GLY A 55 9.39 -26.36 17.55
CA GLY A 55 8.73 -25.84 18.77
C GLY A 55 9.52 -26.00 20.07
N THR A 56 10.84 -26.16 19.98
CA THR A 56 11.73 -26.41 21.12
C THR A 56 11.65 -25.35 22.20
N VAL A 57 11.76 -24.07 21.82
CA VAL A 57 11.73 -22.93 22.77
C VAL A 57 10.37 -22.81 23.46
N TRP A 58 9.29 -23.08 22.72
CA TRP A 58 7.93 -23.08 23.28
C TRP A 58 7.76 -24.19 24.32
N THR A 59 8.27 -25.38 24.01
CA THR A 59 8.24 -26.53 24.91
C THR A 59 9.11 -26.31 26.15
N GLN A 60 10.31 -25.73 25.98
CA GLN A 60 11.16 -25.32 27.11
C GLN A 60 10.43 -24.33 28.04
N GLN A 61 9.71 -23.35 27.47
CA GLN A 61 8.94 -22.42 28.29
C GLN A 61 7.78 -23.10 29.03
N ILE A 62 7.03 -23.97 28.36
CA ILE A 62 5.95 -24.71 29.03
C ILE A 62 6.52 -25.58 30.16
N MET A 63 7.62 -26.27 29.90
CA MET A 63 8.32 -27.08 30.89
C MET A 63 8.86 -26.23 32.06
N SER A 64 9.34 -25.01 31.78
CA SER A 64 9.84 -24.09 32.79
C SER A 64 8.73 -23.61 33.74
N LEU A 65 7.51 -23.48 33.21
CA LEU A 65 6.32 -23.12 33.97
C LEU A 65 5.73 -24.32 34.75
N ILE A 66 5.80 -25.53 34.20
CA ILE A 66 5.32 -26.76 34.87
C ILE A 66 6.22 -27.18 36.04
N CYS A 67 7.53 -26.93 35.93
CA CYS A 67 8.52 -27.38 36.92
C CYS A 67 9.28 -26.21 37.55
N PRO A 68 8.63 -25.31 38.33
CA PRO A 68 9.17 -24.03 38.78
C PRO A 68 10.50 -24.12 39.57
N ASP A 69 11.17 -22.99 39.70
CA ASP A 69 12.58 -22.85 40.09
C ASP A 69 12.88 -23.03 41.60
N GLU A 70 11.98 -23.62 42.38
CA GLU A 70 12.03 -23.63 43.85
C GLU A 70 13.33 -24.22 44.43
N ASP A 71 13.96 -25.18 43.72
CA ASP A 71 15.22 -25.83 44.12
C ASP A 71 16.44 -25.42 43.27
N ARG A 72 16.34 -24.36 42.43
CA ARG A 72 17.39 -23.98 41.47
C ARG A 72 18.06 -22.67 41.86
N THR A 73 19.38 -22.60 41.70
CA THR A 73 20.21 -21.43 42.03
C THR A 73 21.17 -21.06 40.90
N GLY A 74 21.61 -19.80 40.84
CA GLY A 74 22.69 -19.35 39.96
C GLY A 74 22.29 -19.11 38.49
N GLU A 75 23.21 -19.43 37.56
CA GLU A 75 23.09 -19.14 36.12
C GLU A 75 21.92 -19.85 35.43
N GLU A 76 21.42 -20.96 35.99
CA GLU A 76 20.28 -21.70 35.44
C GLU A 76 18.99 -20.87 35.36
N LEU A 77 18.88 -19.80 36.15
CA LEU A 77 17.72 -18.93 36.20
C LEU A 77 17.76 -17.78 35.19
N MET A 78 18.88 -17.62 34.46
CA MET A 78 19.08 -16.49 33.54
C MET A 78 18.24 -16.62 32.27
N ASN A 79 18.09 -17.82 31.70
CA ASN A 79 17.21 -18.09 30.56
C ASN A 79 16.92 -19.59 30.40
N ASN A 80 15.90 -19.91 29.60
CA ASN A 80 15.47 -21.28 29.33
C ASN A 80 16.57 -22.13 28.67
N ASN A 81 17.49 -21.52 27.91
CA ASN A 81 18.59 -22.25 27.26
C ASN A 81 19.61 -22.79 28.28
N LEU A 82 19.86 -22.07 29.38
CA LEU A 82 20.71 -22.54 30.48
C LEU A 82 19.97 -23.50 31.43
N ARG A 83 18.66 -23.33 31.54
CA ARG A 83 17.77 -24.21 32.32
C ARG A 83 17.54 -25.58 31.68
N PHE A 84 17.52 -25.61 30.35
CA PHE A 84 17.38 -26.80 29.51
C PHE A 84 18.57 -26.85 28.52
N PRO A 85 19.79 -27.14 29.02
CA PRO A 85 20.98 -27.19 28.18
C PRO A 85 20.84 -28.23 27.07
N TRP A 86 21.44 -27.91 25.93
CA TRP A 86 21.57 -28.83 24.81
C TRP A 86 22.62 -29.87 25.12
N ILE A 87 22.23 -31.15 25.22
CA ILE A 87 23.14 -32.22 25.62
C ILE A 87 24.25 -32.44 24.57
N GLU A 88 23.96 -32.13 23.31
CA GLU A 88 24.89 -32.20 22.18
C GLU A 88 25.90 -31.05 22.09
N PHE A 89 25.73 -29.95 22.83
CA PHE A 89 26.61 -28.80 22.69
C PHE A 89 27.87 -28.97 23.52
N PHE A 90 29.02 -28.80 22.87
CA PHE A 90 30.31 -28.83 23.56
C PHE A 90 30.59 -27.48 24.22
N LYS A 91 30.65 -27.47 25.55
CA LYS A 91 31.21 -26.38 26.35
C LYS A 91 32.12 -27.00 27.40
N GLU A 92 33.42 -26.73 27.31
CA GLU A 92 34.46 -27.30 28.19
C GLU A 92 34.21 -27.07 29.69
N GLU A 93 33.32 -26.14 30.06
CA GLU A 93 33.14 -25.65 31.42
C GLU A 93 31.88 -26.15 32.15
N ILE A 94 31.01 -26.98 31.53
CA ILE A 94 29.72 -27.36 32.15
C ILE A 94 29.67 -28.85 32.51
N ASP A 95 29.88 -29.16 33.79
CA ASP A 95 29.64 -30.48 34.37
C ASP A 95 28.15 -30.66 34.75
N HIS A 96 27.44 -31.52 34.03
CA HIS A 96 26.03 -31.85 34.29
C HIS A 96 25.81 -32.84 35.44
N SER A 97 26.86 -33.44 36.00
CA SER A 97 26.76 -34.38 37.11
C SER A 97 26.42 -33.69 38.44
N SER A 98 26.88 -32.46 38.64
CA SER A 98 26.61 -31.67 39.84
C SER A 98 25.19 -31.09 39.92
N ARG A 99 24.41 -31.11 38.82
CA ARG A 99 23.07 -30.52 38.77
C ARG A 99 22.05 -31.30 39.61
N PRO A 100 21.14 -30.61 40.32
CA PRO A 100 20.11 -31.26 41.13
C PRO A 100 19.11 -32.02 40.24
N SER A 101 18.60 -33.13 40.76
CA SER A 101 17.56 -33.91 40.10
C SER A 101 16.17 -33.33 40.39
N PRO A 102 15.21 -33.34 39.44
CA PRO A 102 15.33 -33.82 38.07
C PRO A 102 16.14 -32.86 37.19
N ARG A 103 17.06 -33.41 36.37
CA ARG A 103 17.78 -32.63 35.36
C ARG A 103 16.94 -32.52 34.09
N PHE A 104 17.07 -31.40 33.40
CA PHE A 104 16.37 -31.15 32.16
C PHE A 104 17.36 -30.91 31.04
N PHE A 105 17.13 -31.53 29.89
CA PHE A 105 17.97 -31.40 28.71
C PHE A 105 17.12 -31.13 27.48
N THR A 106 17.72 -30.48 26.49
CA THR A 106 17.16 -30.36 25.14
C THR A 106 18.04 -31.13 24.19
N SER A 107 17.44 -31.72 23.15
CA SER A 107 18.22 -32.27 22.05
C SER A 107 17.54 -32.18 20.68
N HIS A 108 18.37 -32.04 19.66
CA HIS A 108 18.05 -32.26 18.26
C HIS A 108 18.70 -33.53 17.69
N LEU A 109 19.33 -34.35 18.53
CA LEU A 109 20.00 -35.55 18.06
C LEU A 109 18.99 -36.61 17.55
N PRO A 110 19.34 -37.31 16.47
CA PRO A 110 18.71 -38.57 16.09
C PRO A 110 18.73 -39.59 17.24
N TYR A 111 17.73 -40.48 17.29
CA TYR A 111 17.54 -41.44 18.38
C TYR A 111 18.78 -42.31 18.67
N ASN A 112 19.60 -42.62 17.66
CA ASN A 112 20.78 -43.46 17.78
C ASN A 112 22.02 -42.71 18.30
N LEU A 113 21.95 -41.39 18.46
CA LEU A 113 23.06 -40.56 18.95
C LEU A 113 22.81 -39.98 20.36
N VAL A 114 21.62 -40.18 20.94
CA VAL A 114 21.34 -39.83 22.34
C VAL A 114 21.94 -40.84 23.31
N PRO A 115 22.05 -40.54 24.63
CA PRO A 115 22.66 -41.42 25.60
C PRO A 115 22.12 -42.86 25.60
N ASN A 116 23.02 -43.83 25.72
CA ASN A 116 22.66 -45.26 25.64
C ASN A 116 21.66 -45.69 26.72
N GLU A 117 21.79 -45.15 27.94
CA GLU A 117 20.83 -45.43 29.00
C GLU A 117 19.44 -44.87 28.72
N LEU A 118 19.34 -43.71 28.03
CA LEU A 118 18.07 -43.14 27.59
C LEU A 118 17.38 -44.05 26.56
N ARG A 119 18.14 -44.64 25.63
CA ARG A 119 17.67 -45.66 24.67
C ARG A 119 17.25 -46.98 25.32
N LYS A 120 17.59 -47.19 26.59
CA LYS A 120 17.16 -48.35 27.39
C LYS A 120 16.00 -48.01 28.33
N GLY A 121 15.30 -46.91 28.06
CA GLY A 121 14.11 -46.48 28.82
C GLY A 121 14.40 -45.74 30.13
N LYS A 122 15.66 -45.39 30.44
CA LYS A 122 16.03 -44.65 31.66
C LYS A 122 15.82 -43.15 31.44
N GLY A 123 15.04 -42.50 32.31
CA GLY A 123 14.65 -41.09 32.14
C GLY A 123 13.33 -40.93 31.38
N LYS A 124 13.00 -39.71 30.96
CA LYS A 124 11.78 -39.39 30.21
C LYS A 124 12.11 -38.57 28.97
N VAL A 125 11.45 -38.86 27.85
CA VAL A 125 11.56 -38.08 26.60
C VAL A 125 10.23 -37.43 26.27
N ILE A 126 10.24 -36.13 25.98
CA ILE A 126 9.11 -35.42 25.38
C ILE A 126 9.54 -35.09 23.97
N TYR A 127 8.98 -35.81 22.99
CA TYR A 127 9.27 -35.57 21.58
C TYR A 127 8.20 -34.68 20.96
N VAL A 128 8.61 -33.58 20.34
CA VAL A 128 7.70 -32.66 19.63
C VAL A 128 7.92 -32.75 18.13
N SER A 129 6.89 -33.23 17.42
CA SER A 129 6.83 -33.19 15.96
C SER A 129 6.14 -31.91 15.47
N ARG A 130 6.39 -31.53 14.22
CA ARG A 130 5.76 -30.37 13.57
C ARG A 130 5.64 -30.62 12.08
N ASN A 131 4.62 -30.07 11.44
CA ASN A 131 4.46 -30.15 9.99
C ASN A 131 5.76 -29.75 9.25
N PRO A 132 6.27 -30.59 8.33
CA PRO A 132 7.56 -30.35 7.66
C PRO A 132 7.56 -29.07 6.82
N LYS A 133 6.41 -28.62 6.29
CA LYS A 133 6.31 -27.36 5.53
C LYS A 133 6.60 -26.16 6.43
N ASP A 134 6.03 -26.16 7.63
CA ASP A 134 6.21 -25.08 8.61
C ASP A 134 7.61 -25.10 9.22
N VAL A 135 8.16 -26.31 9.43
CA VAL A 135 9.57 -26.49 9.83
C VAL A 135 10.49 -25.90 8.78
N MET A 136 10.31 -26.24 7.49
CA MET A 136 11.14 -25.76 6.39
C MET A 136 11.14 -24.23 6.29
N VAL A 137 9.97 -23.59 6.34
CA VAL A 137 9.86 -22.12 6.33
C VAL A 137 10.56 -21.51 7.55
N SER A 138 10.31 -22.06 8.75
CA SER A 138 10.94 -21.57 9.98
C SER A 138 12.45 -21.75 9.98
N TYR A 139 12.95 -22.83 9.38
CA TYR A 139 14.37 -23.14 9.25
C TYR A 139 15.04 -22.21 8.23
N PHE A 140 14.42 -21.98 7.08
CA PHE A 140 14.90 -20.99 6.11
C PHE A 140 15.10 -19.61 6.74
N HIS A 141 14.12 -19.10 7.49
CA HIS A 141 14.28 -17.82 8.17
C HIS A 141 15.34 -17.88 9.29
N PHE A 142 15.49 -19.03 9.95
CA PHE A 142 16.50 -19.20 10.97
C PHE A 142 17.93 -19.18 10.42
N THR A 143 18.18 -19.65 9.19
CA THR A 143 19.51 -19.53 8.55
C THR A 143 19.89 -18.07 8.25
N HIS A 144 18.90 -17.19 8.09
CA HIS A 144 19.11 -15.76 7.92
C HIS A 144 19.33 -15.02 9.24
N PHE A 145 18.79 -15.57 10.33
CA PHE A 145 18.94 -15.03 11.68
C PHE A 145 20.23 -15.52 12.35
N PHE A 146 20.58 -16.81 12.27
CA PHE A 146 21.70 -17.40 13.00
C PHE A 146 22.91 -17.56 12.08
N LYS A 147 23.85 -16.62 12.17
CA LYS A 147 25.01 -16.49 11.26
C LYS A 147 25.86 -17.77 11.13
N PRO A 148 26.11 -18.55 12.20
CA PRO A 148 26.91 -19.78 12.10
C PRO A 148 26.35 -20.87 11.18
N MET A 149 25.04 -20.84 10.86
CA MET A 149 24.43 -21.79 9.90
C MET A 149 24.76 -21.48 8.44
N GLY A 150 25.29 -20.29 8.15
CA GLY A 150 25.38 -19.77 6.80
C GLY A 150 24.01 -19.29 6.30
N LYS A 151 24.02 -18.27 5.43
CA LYS A 151 22.79 -17.69 4.87
C LYS A 151 22.36 -18.49 3.65
N ALA A 152 21.14 -19.02 3.66
CA ALA A 152 20.57 -19.62 2.46
C ALA A 152 20.35 -18.53 1.39
N LYS A 153 20.70 -18.82 0.14
CA LYS A 153 20.66 -17.85 -0.96
C LYS A 153 19.22 -17.50 -1.34
N ASP A 154 18.39 -18.52 -1.55
CA ASP A 154 16.97 -18.40 -1.84
C ASP A 154 16.19 -19.61 -1.32
N PHE A 155 14.87 -19.46 -1.27
CA PHE A 155 13.98 -20.47 -0.69
C PHE A 155 13.91 -21.76 -1.51
N SER A 156 14.08 -21.69 -2.83
CA SER A 156 14.00 -22.86 -3.71
C SER A 156 15.18 -23.80 -3.47
N GLU A 157 16.40 -23.25 -3.47
CA GLU A 157 17.62 -24.00 -3.16
C GLU A 157 17.58 -24.58 -1.74
N PHE A 158 17.07 -23.81 -0.78
CA PHE A 158 16.90 -24.29 0.59
C PHE A 158 15.87 -25.42 0.69
N MET A 159 14.75 -25.32 -0.04
CA MET A 159 13.73 -26.38 -0.08
C MET A 159 14.33 -27.67 -0.62
N ASP A 160 15.06 -27.62 -1.74
CA ASP A 160 15.73 -28.79 -2.29
C ASP A 160 16.74 -29.37 -1.30
N SER A 161 17.50 -28.51 -0.61
CA SER A 161 18.43 -28.94 0.43
C SER A 161 17.72 -29.59 1.61
N PHE A 162 16.60 -29.04 2.07
CA PHE A 162 15.80 -29.58 3.17
C PHE A 162 15.21 -30.94 2.83
N LEU A 163 14.59 -31.08 1.65
CA LEU A 163 13.97 -32.33 1.18
C LEU A 163 15.00 -33.45 1.00
N ASN A 164 16.20 -33.12 0.56
CA ASN A 164 17.30 -34.08 0.40
C ASN A 164 18.10 -34.34 1.69
N GLY A 165 17.71 -33.76 2.83
CA GLY A 165 18.47 -33.89 4.09
C GLY A 165 19.87 -33.24 4.03
N ASN A 166 20.07 -32.30 3.12
CA ASN A 166 21.27 -31.48 2.96
C ASN A 166 21.33 -30.26 3.88
N VAL A 167 20.70 -30.36 5.05
CA VAL A 167 20.71 -29.36 6.12
C VAL A 167 21.33 -29.96 7.39
N PRO A 168 21.75 -29.15 8.38
CA PRO A 168 22.21 -29.68 9.65
C PRO A 168 21.18 -30.64 10.27
N LEU A 169 21.66 -31.74 10.83
CA LEU A 169 20.91 -32.85 11.41
C LEU A 169 20.06 -33.67 10.43
N GLY A 170 20.25 -33.45 9.13
CA GLY A 170 19.76 -34.34 8.08
C GLY A 170 18.27 -34.22 7.79
N SER A 171 17.69 -35.30 7.28
CA SER A 171 16.31 -35.36 6.83
C SER A 171 15.33 -35.27 8.02
N TRP A 172 14.37 -34.35 7.93
CA TRP A 172 13.25 -34.28 8.89
C TRP A 172 12.47 -35.60 8.93
N PHE A 173 12.29 -36.24 7.76
CA PHE A 173 11.55 -37.49 7.64
C PHE A 173 12.26 -38.62 8.39
N ASP A 174 13.57 -38.76 8.18
CA ASP A 174 14.36 -39.81 8.82
C ASP A 174 14.49 -39.59 10.33
N HIS A 175 14.62 -38.33 10.76
CA HIS A 175 14.65 -37.98 12.17
C HIS A 175 13.35 -38.35 12.89
N LEU A 176 12.20 -37.92 12.36
CA LEU A 176 10.90 -38.24 12.95
C LEU A 176 10.63 -39.74 12.92
N LYS A 177 10.84 -40.38 11.76
CA LYS A 177 10.64 -41.82 11.60
C LYS A 177 11.53 -42.62 12.55
N GLY A 178 12.81 -42.26 12.68
CA GLY A 178 13.74 -42.93 13.60
C GLY A 178 13.25 -42.91 15.05
N TRP A 179 12.88 -41.74 15.55
CA TRP A 179 12.32 -41.61 16.91
C TRP A 179 10.98 -42.34 17.09
N TYR A 180 10.11 -42.30 16.08
CA TYR A 180 8.79 -42.93 16.16
C TYR A 180 8.86 -44.46 16.08
N ASP A 181 9.72 -45.00 15.22
CA ASP A 181 9.91 -46.45 15.04
C ASP A 181 10.49 -47.10 16.30
N HIS A 182 11.36 -46.38 17.02
CA HIS A 182 12.02 -46.88 18.23
C HIS A 182 11.34 -46.41 19.52
N ARG A 183 10.15 -45.81 19.45
CA ARG A 183 9.46 -45.21 20.61
C ARG A 183 9.27 -46.18 21.77
N ASP A 184 9.12 -47.47 21.49
CA ASP A 184 8.88 -48.51 22.51
C ASP A 184 10.15 -48.83 23.34
N GLU A 185 11.32 -48.37 22.89
CA GLU A 185 12.61 -48.47 23.61
C GLU A 185 12.78 -47.33 24.65
N PHE A 186 11.96 -46.29 24.56
CA PHE A 186 12.05 -45.10 25.39
C PHE A 186 10.81 -44.95 26.28
N ASN A 187 10.98 -44.33 27.44
CA ASN A 187 9.87 -43.74 28.17
C ASN A 187 9.54 -42.38 27.54
N ILE A 188 8.70 -42.38 26.50
CA ILE A 188 8.51 -41.25 25.61
C ILE A 188 7.05 -40.77 25.52
N LEU A 189 6.88 -39.45 25.54
CA LEU A 189 5.64 -38.77 25.22
C LEU A 189 5.79 -38.09 23.86
N PHE A 190 5.02 -38.55 22.88
CA PHE A 190 4.86 -37.86 21.60
C PHE A 190 3.74 -36.82 21.69
N ILE A 191 4.08 -35.59 21.29
CA ILE A 191 3.15 -34.49 21.04
C ILE A 191 3.51 -33.81 19.72
N SER A 192 2.55 -33.11 19.15
CA SER A 192 2.77 -32.26 17.98
C SER A 192 2.61 -30.79 18.31
N TYR A 193 3.37 -29.95 17.61
CA TYR A 193 3.24 -28.49 17.65
C TYR A 193 1.82 -28.05 17.31
N GLU A 194 1.15 -28.77 16.41
CA GLU A 194 -0.23 -28.52 15.99
C GLU A 194 -1.24 -28.80 17.10
N GLU A 195 -1.04 -29.84 17.91
CA GLU A 195 -1.83 -30.07 19.13
C GLU A 195 -1.65 -28.93 20.14
N MET A 196 -0.42 -28.43 20.30
CA MET A 196 -0.11 -27.31 21.20
C MET A 196 -0.81 -26.02 20.77
N ILE A 197 -0.90 -25.76 19.46
CA ILE A 197 -1.66 -24.60 18.94
C ILE A 197 -3.16 -24.78 19.13
N LYS A 198 -3.67 -25.99 18.84
CA LYS A 198 -5.11 -26.27 18.86
C LYS A 198 -5.67 -26.18 20.27
N ASP A 199 -4.98 -26.75 21.24
CA ASP A 199 -5.40 -26.76 22.64
C ASP A 199 -4.17 -26.89 23.57
N LEU A 200 -3.52 -25.75 23.83
CA LEU A 200 -2.35 -25.71 24.71
C LEU A 200 -2.67 -26.26 26.11
N ARG A 201 -3.88 -26.02 26.60
CA ARG A 201 -4.31 -26.45 27.93
C ARG A 201 -4.33 -27.97 28.05
N ALA A 202 -4.90 -28.66 27.05
CA ALA A 202 -4.90 -30.11 27.01
C ALA A 202 -3.49 -30.70 26.93
N VAL A 203 -2.60 -30.07 26.15
CA VAL A 203 -1.19 -30.53 26.04
C VAL A 203 -0.41 -30.31 27.34
N VAL A 204 -0.58 -29.17 28.02
CA VAL A 204 0.02 -28.92 29.34
C VAL A 204 -0.40 -30.01 30.33
N ILE A 205 -1.69 -30.36 30.37
CA ILE A 205 -2.20 -31.44 31.23
C ILE A 205 -1.57 -32.79 30.86
N LYS A 206 -1.44 -33.09 29.56
CA LYS A 206 -0.81 -34.32 29.06
C LYS A 206 0.65 -34.42 29.52
N ILE A 207 1.40 -33.32 29.44
CA ILE A 207 2.78 -33.23 29.93
C ILE A 207 2.84 -33.41 31.45
N CYS A 208 1.99 -32.71 32.21
CA CYS A 208 1.96 -32.84 33.68
C CYS A 208 1.72 -34.30 34.12
N LYS A 209 0.76 -35.00 33.49
CA LYS A 209 0.48 -36.41 33.77
C LYS A 209 1.68 -37.30 33.49
N PHE A 210 2.34 -37.11 32.33
CA PHE A 210 3.54 -37.86 31.97
C PHE A 210 4.71 -37.61 32.93
N LEU A 211 4.86 -36.38 33.41
CA LEU A 211 5.87 -36.02 34.40
C LEU A 211 5.54 -36.52 35.81
N GLY A 212 4.28 -36.93 36.08
CA GLY A 212 3.82 -37.31 37.41
C GLY A 212 3.50 -36.12 38.31
N LYS A 213 3.21 -34.94 37.73
CA LYS A 213 2.83 -33.73 38.46
C LYS A 213 1.31 -33.70 38.71
N LYS A 214 0.90 -33.38 39.94
CA LYS A 214 -0.51 -33.25 40.31
C LYS A 214 -1.08 -31.93 39.77
N THR A 215 -1.95 -32.02 38.76
CA THR A 215 -2.57 -30.86 38.10
C THR A 215 -3.48 -30.03 39.01
N GLU A 216 -4.00 -30.63 40.08
CA GLU A 216 -4.90 -29.97 41.04
C GLU A 216 -4.19 -28.87 41.85
N ASN A 217 -2.86 -28.97 41.99
CA ASN A 217 -2.04 -28.01 42.73
C ASN A 217 -1.39 -26.97 41.81
N MET A 218 -1.78 -26.92 40.53
CA MET A 218 -1.14 -26.09 39.52
C MET A 218 -2.17 -25.14 38.90
N ASP A 219 -1.77 -23.87 38.76
CA ASP A 219 -2.53 -22.90 37.99
C ASP A 219 -2.29 -23.11 36.49
N ILE A 220 -3.02 -24.09 35.92
CA ILE A 220 -2.88 -24.46 34.51
C ILE A 220 -3.20 -23.29 33.59
N ASP A 221 -4.17 -22.45 33.95
CA ASP A 221 -4.60 -21.33 33.10
C ASP A 221 -3.52 -20.25 33.05
N LYS A 222 -2.84 -19.97 34.18
CA LYS A 222 -1.64 -19.12 34.20
C LYS A 222 -0.48 -19.70 33.40
N ILE A 223 -0.25 -21.01 33.45
CA ILE A 223 0.78 -21.67 32.63
C ILE A 223 0.47 -21.51 31.13
N VAL A 224 -0.79 -21.67 30.75
CA VAL A 224 -1.26 -21.48 29.37
C VAL A 224 -1.09 -20.02 28.94
N GLU A 225 -1.46 -19.06 29.79
CA GLU A 225 -1.30 -17.62 29.51
C GLU A 225 0.18 -17.23 29.32
N GLU A 226 1.04 -17.58 30.26
CA GLU A 226 2.48 -17.28 30.22
C GLU A 226 3.21 -18.08 29.13
N GLY A 227 2.64 -19.19 28.69
CA GLY A 227 3.08 -19.97 27.54
C GLY A 227 2.66 -19.41 26.18
N THR A 228 1.88 -18.31 26.12
CA THR A 228 1.50 -17.71 24.83
C THR A 228 2.67 -16.99 24.15
N PHE A 229 2.68 -16.99 22.81
CA PHE A 229 3.73 -16.32 22.04
C PHE A 229 3.88 -14.82 22.37
N ASN A 230 2.78 -14.13 22.69
CA ASN A 230 2.80 -12.71 23.07
C ASN A 230 3.55 -12.47 24.39
N LYS A 231 3.37 -13.35 25.39
CA LYS A 231 4.09 -13.30 26.66
C LYS A 231 5.55 -13.72 26.48
N MET A 232 5.77 -14.83 25.78
CA MET A 232 7.12 -15.34 25.48
C MET A 232 7.99 -14.33 24.74
N LYS A 233 7.45 -13.60 23.76
CA LYS A 233 8.19 -12.58 23.00
C LYS A 233 8.74 -11.48 23.90
N LYS A 234 8.01 -11.12 24.96
CA LYS A 234 8.38 -10.08 25.94
C LYS A 234 9.22 -10.62 27.10
N ASN A 235 9.40 -11.95 27.19
CA ASN A 235 10.16 -12.57 28.26
C ASN A 235 11.58 -12.87 27.76
N PRO A 236 12.61 -12.13 28.22
CA PRO A 236 14.00 -12.33 27.79
C PRO A 236 14.55 -13.71 28.17
N LYS A 237 13.93 -14.38 29.16
CA LYS A 237 14.28 -15.76 29.52
C LYS A 237 13.79 -16.79 28.51
N ALA A 238 12.80 -16.46 27.70
CA ALA A 238 12.08 -17.38 26.82
C ALA A 238 12.16 -17.03 25.33
N ASN A 239 12.95 -16.02 24.96
CA ASN A 239 13.18 -15.59 23.58
C ASN A 239 14.67 -15.73 23.19
N TYR A 240 15.07 -15.23 22.02
CA TYR A 240 16.44 -15.36 21.50
C TYR A 240 17.38 -14.21 21.90
N GLU A 241 17.01 -13.37 22.88
CA GLU A 241 17.84 -12.22 23.28
C GLU A 241 19.21 -12.61 23.83
N TRP A 242 19.31 -13.79 24.44
CA TRP A 242 20.57 -14.37 24.95
C TRP A 242 21.58 -14.72 23.86
N ILE A 243 21.19 -14.77 22.58
CA ILE A 243 22.15 -15.02 21.50
C ILE A 243 23.01 -13.75 21.30
N PRO A 244 24.34 -13.85 21.35
CA PRO A 244 25.25 -12.73 21.07
C PRO A 244 24.99 -12.09 19.68
N ALA A 245 25.12 -10.76 19.58
CA ALA A 245 24.79 -10.00 18.37
C ALA A 245 25.74 -10.26 17.18
N ASP A 246 26.96 -10.71 17.46
CA ASP A 246 27.92 -11.22 16.49
C ASP A 246 27.47 -12.55 15.86
N HIS A 247 26.60 -13.33 16.54
CA HIS A 247 26.07 -14.62 16.07
C HIS A 247 24.61 -14.56 15.59
N ALA A 248 23.86 -13.51 15.94
CA ALA A 248 22.49 -13.28 15.49
C ALA A 248 22.37 -12.03 14.62
N ASN A 249 21.69 -12.14 13.48
CA ASN A 249 21.22 -11.00 12.71
C ASN A 249 19.99 -10.42 13.40
N LYS A 250 20.23 -9.54 14.40
CA LYS A 250 19.19 -8.87 15.19
C LYS A 250 18.58 -7.65 14.47
N GLU A 251 18.71 -7.56 13.14
CA GLU A 251 17.99 -6.56 12.34
C GLU A 251 16.49 -6.78 12.50
N ASN A 252 15.91 -6.10 13.49
CA ASN A 252 14.47 -6.01 13.69
C ASN A 252 13.89 -5.45 12.39
N GLY A 253 13.05 -6.23 11.70
CA GLY A 253 12.30 -5.83 10.51
C GLY A 253 11.24 -4.75 10.78
N SER A 254 11.53 -3.83 11.69
CA SER A 254 10.81 -2.60 11.95
C SER A 254 11.62 -1.43 11.42
N PHE A 255 10.98 -0.55 10.66
CA PHE A 255 11.59 0.68 10.20
C PHE A 255 10.52 1.76 10.03
N MET A 256 10.95 3.00 10.12
CA MET A 256 10.22 4.19 9.69
C MET A 256 10.94 4.77 8.48
N ARG A 257 10.18 5.28 7.51
CA ARG A 257 10.73 6.07 6.41
C ARG A 257 9.82 7.23 6.03
N LYS A 258 10.41 8.27 5.46
CA LYS A 258 9.71 9.39 4.84
C LYS A 258 10.19 9.57 3.41
N GLY A 259 9.30 10.02 2.53
CA GLY A 259 9.68 10.27 1.15
C GLY A 259 8.59 10.89 0.30
N ILE A 260 8.86 10.97 -1.01
CA ILE A 260 7.95 11.51 -2.02
C ILE A 260 7.83 10.47 -3.14
N ILE A 261 6.59 10.08 -3.46
CA ILE A 261 6.26 9.33 -4.68
C ILE A 261 6.06 10.33 -5.81
N SER A 262 6.71 10.10 -6.94
CA SER A 262 6.59 10.92 -8.14
C SER A 262 6.19 10.05 -9.33
N LEU A 263 5.07 10.41 -9.98
CA LEU A 263 4.66 9.86 -11.27
C LEU A 263 4.58 11.03 -12.26
N PRO A 264 5.65 11.30 -13.02
CA PRO A 264 5.71 12.45 -13.91
C PRO A 264 4.56 12.52 -14.92
N TYR A 265 4.21 11.39 -15.55
CA TYR A 265 3.13 11.34 -16.54
C TYR A 265 1.73 11.58 -15.95
N ALA A 266 1.55 11.26 -14.67
CA ALA A 266 0.30 11.50 -13.96
C ALA A 266 0.29 12.84 -13.23
N GLU A 267 1.36 13.64 -13.27
CA GLU A 267 1.52 14.91 -12.53
C GLU A 267 1.33 14.74 -11.01
N ILE A 268 1.77 13.61 -10.48
CA ILE A 268 1.65 13.29 -9.05
C ILE A 268 2.98 13.51 -8.36
N GLN A 269 2.94 14.31 -7.29
CA GLN A 269 3.94 14.33 -6.24
C GLN A 269 3.22 14.14 -4.90
N GLU A 270 3.53 13.03 -4.24
CA GLU A 270 2.82 12.58 -3.06
C GLU A 270 3.79 12.26 -1.92
N PRO A 271 3.91 13.14 -0.92
CA PRO A 271 4.71 12.87 0.27
C PRO A 271 4.03 11.81 1.13
N PHE A 272 4.83 10.90 1.67
CA PHE A 272 4.37 9.87 2.60
C PHE A 272 5.33 9.72 3.79
N GLU A 273 4.81 9.17 4.88
CA GLU A 273 5.57 8.66 6.03
C GLU A 273 5.06 7.24 6.31
N ALA A 274 5.95 6.26 6.35
CA ALA A 274 5.59 4.86 6.49
C ALA A 274 6.32 4.23 7.67
N TRP A 275 5.56 3.54 8.52
CA TRP A 275 6.05 2.72 9.61
C TRP A 275 5.71 1.27 9.31
N TYR A 276 6.69 0.41 9.51
CA TYR A 276 6.58 -1.01 9.23
C TYR A 276 7.10 -1.79 10.41
N ASN A 277 6.42 -2.88 10.77
CA ASN A 277 6.87 -3.83 11.78
C ASN A 277 6.43 -5.24 11.37
N LEU A 278 7.33 -5.96 10.70
CA LEU A 278 7.09 -7.32 10.24
C LEU A 278 6.76 -8.27 11.40
N SER A 279 7.54 -8.20 12.48
CA SER A 279 7.38 -9.05 13.66
C SER A 279 6.08 -8.79 14.43
N GLY A 280 5.48 -7.61 14.28
CA GLY A 280 4.17 -7.25 14.81
C GLY A 280 3.02 -7.49 13.82
N ASN A 281 3.33 -7.94 12.59
CA ASN A 281 2.40 -8.07 11.48
C ASN A 281 1.58 -6.78 11.24
N VAL A 282 2.24 -5.62 11.31
CA VAL A 282 1.57 -4.32 11.25
C VAL A 282 2.35 -3.28 10.43
N SER A 283 1.62 -2.44 9.70
CA SER A 283 2.17 -1.25 9.06
C SER A 283 1.20 -0.07 9.14
N ARG A 284 1.74 1.14 9.04
CA ARG A 284 1.00 2.38 8.93
C ARG A 284 1.63 3.26 7.85
N ILE A 285 0.83 3.89 7.00
CA ILE A 285 1.32 4.88 6.03
C ILE A 285 0.46 6.12 6.12
N ASN A 286 1.09 7.25 6.39
CA ASN A 286 0.51 8.57 6.28
C ASN A 286 0.84 9.16 4.91
N TYR A 287 -0.12 9.84 4.30
CA TYR A 287 0.04 10.64 3.09
C TYR A 287 -0.25 12.10 3.42
N TYR A 288 0.43 13.02 2.74
CA TYR A 288 0.24 14.46 2.92
C TYR A 288 0.27 14.88 4.40
N HIS A 289 1.27 14.39 5.16
CA HIS A 289 1.44 14.70 6.58
C HIS A 289 0.27 14.28 7.49
N GLY A 290 -0.32 13.11 7.20
CA GLY A 290 -1.36 12.52 8.04
C GLY A 290 -2.78 12.96 7.68
N GLN A 291 -2.96 13.70 6.58
CA GLN A 291 -4.30 13.97 6.04
C GLN A 291 -5.00 12.67 5.67
N VAL A 292 -4.26 11.71 5.10
CA VAL A 292 -4.74 10.34 4.93
C VAL A 292 -3.82 9.38 5.65
N VAL A 293 -4.41 8.53 6.48
CA VAL A 293 -3.69 7.52 7.25
C VAL A 293 -4.23 6.16 6.92
N THR A 294 -3.35 5.22 6.60
CA THR A 294 -3.69 3.82 6.37
C THR A 294 -3.02 2.93 7.40
N PHE A 295 -3.73 1.91 7.87
CA PHE A 295 -3.21 0.89 8.79
C PHE A 295 -3.46 -0.49 8.21
N GLN A 296 -2.42 -1.31 8.09
CA GLN A 296 -2.57 -2.73 7.75
C GLN A 296 -2.25 -3.57 8.99
N LEU A 297 -3.30 -4.04 9.65
CA LEU A 297 -3.23 -4.76 10.93
C LEU A 297 -3.39 -6.27 10.67
N GLY A 298 -2.34 -6.91 10.18
CA GLY A 298 -2.37 -8.33 9.84
C GLY A 298 -2.48 -9.26 11.05
N TYR A 299 -2.20 -8.77 12.27
CA TYR A 299 -2.38 -9.55 13.49
C TYR A 299 -3.86 -9.77 13.87
N MET A 300 -4.79 -8.97 13.32
CA MET A 300 -6.22 -9.10 13.62
C MET A 300 -6.79 -10.40 13.04
N LYS A 301 -7.72 -11.03 13.75
CA LYS A 301 -8.37 -12.28 13.31
C LYS A 301 -9.71 -12.00 12.62
N PRO A 302 -10.15 -12.83 11.66
CA PRO A 302 -9.50 -14.08 11.20
C PRO A 302 -8.33 -13.88 10.23
N SER A 303 -8.35 -12.84 9.40
CA SER A 303 -7.43 -12.66 8.26
C SER A 303 -6.86 -11.23 8.12
N GLY A 304 -6.74 -10.51 9.22
CA GLY A 304 -6.26 -9.12 9.26
C GLY A 304 -7.34 -8.08 8.89
N ALA A 305 -7.04 -6.82 9.17
CA ALA A 305 -7.91 -5.69 8.81
C ALA A 305 -7.10 -4.49 8.32
N SER A 306 -7.64 -3.83 7.31
CA SER A 306 -7.13 -2.59 6.73
C SER A 306 -8.02 -1.43 7.17
N TYR A 307 -7.42 -0.33 7.61
CA TYR A 307 -8.13 0.89 7.95
C TYR A 307 -7.62 2.05 7.11
N LYS A 308 -8.52 2.96 6.76
CA LYS A 308 -8.20 4.26 6.16
C LYS A 308 -8.92 5.36 6.92
N ILE A 309 -8.17 6.31 7.43
CA ILE A 309 -8.69 7.57 7.99
C ILE A 309 -8.43 8.64 6.95
N THR A 310 -9.47 9.34 6.51
CA THR A 310 -9.41 10.28 5.40
C THR A 310 -10.50 11.34 5.53
N PRO A 311 -10.24 12.60 5.14
CA PRO A 311 -11.27 13.62 5.02
C PRO A 311 -12.16 13.30 3.83
N GLU A 312 -13.46 13.25 4.05
CA GLU A 312 -14.47 13.07 3.00
C GLU A 312 -15.32 14.32 2.88
N THR A 313 -15.54 14.74 1.63
CA THR A 313 -16.39 15.89 1.30
C THR A 313 -17.65 15.36 0.62
N THR A 314 -18.77 15.90 1.05
CA THR A 314 -20.11 15.68 0.48
C THR A 314 -20.65 17.02 0.02
N GLU A 315 -21.84 17.04 -0.57
CA GLU A 315 -22.50 18.28 -1.01
C GLU A 315 -22.68 19.32 0.11
N SER A 316 -22.83 18.88 1.36
CA SER A 316 -23.11 19.77 2.51
C SER A 316 -21.97 19.87 3.51
N VAL A 317 -21.02 18.94 3.50
CA VAL A 317 -19.94 18.86 4.50
C VAL A 317 -18.60 18.75 3.80
N VAL A 318 -17.68 19.66 4.11
CA VAL A 318 -16.32 19.69 3.54
C VAL A 318 -15.34 19.02 4.50
N ASN A 319 -14.59 18.03 4.00
CA ASN A 319 -13.46 17.41 4.67
C ASN A 319 -13.74 16.86 6.08
N ALA A 320 -14.92 16.31 6.30
CA ALA A 320 -15.21 15.61 7.55
C ALA A 320 -14.35 14.33 7.63
N ILE A 321 -13.61 14.17 8.72
CA ILE A 321 -12.79 12.98 8.94
C ILE A 321 -13.71 11.76 9.03
N LYS A 322 -13.47 10.79 8.15
CA LYS A 322 -14.12 9.48 8.15
C LYS A 322 -13.07 8.39 8.33
N CYS A 323 -13.51 7.31 8.97
CA CYS A 323 -12.74 6.08 9.04
C CYS A 323 -13.45 4.99 8.27
N PHE A 324 -12.68 4.26 7.46
CA PHE A 324 -13.16 3.12 6.70
C PHE A 324 -12.35 1.88 7.04
N GLN A 325 -13.01 0.73 7.04
CA GLN A 325 -12.41 -0.57 7.34
C GLN A 325 -12.71 -1.57 6.23
N VAL A 326 -11.70 -2.37 5.88
CA VAL A 326 -11.80 -3.53 4.98
C VAL A 326 -11.15 -4.72 5.68
N ASN A 327 -11.90 -5.81 5.84
CA ASN A 327 -11.38 -7.03 6.45
C ASN A 327 -10.77 -7.95 5.39
N GLY A 328 -9.66 -8.62 5.72
CA GLY A 328 -9.06 -9.64 4.87
C GLY A 328 -9.91 -10.91 4.81
N THR A 329 -9.65 -11.73 3.79
CA THR A 329 -10.26 -13.06 3.63
C THR A 329 -9.21 -14.15 3.79
N THR A 330 -9.61 -15.42 3.82
CA THR A 330 -8.67 -16.55 3.82
C THR A 330 -7.82 -16.61 2.54
N GLU A 331 -8.38 -16.18 1.41
CA GLU A 331 -7.69 -16.15 0.11
C GLU A 331 -6.79 -14.92 -0.04
N GLU A 332 -7.21 -13.80 0.55
CA GLU A 332 -6.50 -12.51 0.50
C GLU A 332 -6.40 -11.90 1.90
N PRO A 333 -5.47 -12.41 2.75
CA PRO A 333 -5.26 -11.85 4.08
C PRO A 333 -4.62 -10.47 4.00
N VAL A 334 -4.98 -9.59 4.95
CA VAL A 334 -4.30 -8.29 5.10
C VAL A 334 -2.94 -8.53 5.74
N LEU A 335 -1.88 -8.13 5.04
CA LEU A 335 -0.50 -8.21 5.48
C LEU A 335 0.08 -6.79 5.67
N PRO A 336 1.08 -6.62 6.55
CA PRO A 336 1.78 -5.36 6.68
C PRO A 336 2.40 -5.01 5.33
N GLN A 337 2.20 -3.77 4.93
CA GLN A 337 2.68 -3.27 3.67
C GLN A 337 4.04 -2.61 3.85
N SER A 338 5.02 -3.14 3.13
CA SER A 338 6.29 -2.45 2.94
C SER A 338 6.10 -1.25 2.04
N ALA A 339 6.91 -0.26 2.32
CA ALA A 339 6.99 0.99 1.58
C ALA A 339 8.13 0.91 0.51
N PHE A 340 8.85 -0.21 0.49
CA PHE A 340 9.86 -0.58 -0.49
C PHE A 340 9.29 -1.49 -1.58
N PRO A 341 9.82 -1.41 -2.82
CA PRO A 341 9.56 -2.42 -3.84
C PRO A 341 10.15 -3.77 -3.42
N ASN A 342 9.75 -4.83 -4.11
CA ASN A 342 10.40 -6.13 -3.96
C ASN A 342 11.86 -6.04 -4.44
N LEU A 343 12.81 -6.27 -3.54
CA LEU A 343 14.25 -6.16 -3.80
C LEU A 343 14.87 -7.43 -4.42
N ASN A 344 14.08 -8.49 -4.61
CA ASN A 344 14.57 -9.71 -5.24
C ASN A 344 15.03 -9.44 -6.67
N GLY A 345 16.25 -9.88 -7.00
CA GLY A 345 16.84 -9.75 -8.34
C GLY A 345 17.67 -8.49 -8.59
N PHE A 346 17.76 -7.56 -7.62
CA PHE A 346 18.67 -6.42 -7.73
C PHE A 346 20.13 -6.85 -7.62
N GLN A 347 20.96 -6.29 -8.49
CA GLN A 347 22.41 -6.50 -8.53
C GLN A 347 23.15 -5.16 -8.47
N PHE A 348 24.28 -5.11 -7.78
CA PHE A 348 25.12 -3.93 -7.74
C PHE A 348 25.63 -3.62 -9.15
N LEU A 349 25.49 -2.37 -9.59
CA LEU A 349 25.93 -1.93 -10.91
C LEU A 349 27.19 -1.06 -10.82
N LYS A 350 27.13 0.01 -10.02
CA LYS A 350 28.23 0.97 -9.85
C LYS A 350 28.00 1.87 -8.63
N GLU A 351 29.02 2.62 -8.24
CA GLU A 351 28.83 3.81 -7.41
C GLU A 351 28.38 4.99 -8.28
N ASP A 352 27.46 5.79 -7.76
CA ASP A 352 26.91 6.96 -8.47
C ASP A 352 26.52 8.07 -7.48
N TYR A 353 26.39 9.30 -7.97
CA TYR A 353 25.89 10.41 -7.17
C TYR A 353 24.41 10.66 -7.44
N TYR A 354 23.58 10.66 -6.39
CA TYR A 354 22.18 11.09 -6.47
C TYR A 354 21.98 12.34 -5.62
N LYS A 355 21.55 13.45 -6.25
CA LYS A 355 21.37 14.78 -5.60
C LYS A 355 22.58 15.21 -4.75
N GLY A 356 23.79 14.89 -5.20
CA GLY A 356 25.05 15.24 -4.52
C GLY A 356 25.51 14.24 -3.45
N GLN A 357 24.76 13.18 -3.18
CA GLN A 357 25.13 12.12 -2.24
C GLN A 357 25.72 10.91 -2.96
N LEU A 358 26.89 10.43 -2.51
CA LEU A 358 27.51 9.21 -3.04
C LEU A 358 26.72 7.98 -2.60
N CYS A 359 26.26 7.21 -3.57
CA CYS A 359 25.39 6.04 -3.39
C CYS A 359 25.94 4.83 -4.13
N GLN A 360 25.57 3.64 -3.64
CA GLN A 360 25.65 2.42 -4.43
C GLN A 360 24.37 2.28 -5.26
N LEU A 361 24.52 2.10 -6.56
CA LEU A 361 23.43 1.94 -7.50
C LEU A 361 23.24 0.45 -7.79
N TRP A 362 22.05 -0.05 -7.47
CA TRP A 362 21.61 -1.42 -7.68
C TRP A 362 20.54 -1.45 -8.76
N GLN A 363 20.57 -2.45 -9.64
CA GLN A 363 19.63 -2.56 -10.74
C GLN A 363 19.08 -3.98 -10.86
N ASN A 364 17.78 -4.07 -11.14
CA ASN A 364 17.11 -5.29 -11.58
C ASN A 364 16.51 -5.03 -12.97
N VAL A 365 16.78 -5.91 -13.93
CA VAL A 365 16.20 -5.83 -15.27
C VAL A 365 15.35 -7.06 -15.51
N THR A 366 14.07 -6.84 -15.81
CA THR A 366 13.16 -7.91 -16.20
C THR A 366 12.75 -7.73 -17.66
N ILE A 367 12.56 -8.85 -18.36
CA ILE A 367 12.12 -8.86 -19.76
C ILE A 367 10.89 -9.76 -19.85
N GLU A 368 9.81 -9.23 -20.39
CA GLU A 368 8.58 -9.96 -20.62
C GLU A 368 8.15 -9.83 -22.08
N GLY A 369 8.22 -10.94 -22.82
CA GLY A 369 8.05 -10.89 -24.27
C GLY A 369 9.09 -9.98 -24.92
N LYS A 370 8.64 -8.84 -25.49
CA LYS A 370 9.51 -7.80 -26.09
C LYS A 370 9.73 -6.58 -25.18
N LYS A 371 9.17 -6.60 -23.97
CA LYS A 371 9.09 -5.45 -23.06
C LYS A 371 10.23 -5.53 -22.03
N LYS A 372 11.04 -4.47 -21.90
CA LYS A 372 12.15 -4.38 -20.94
C LYS A 372 11.79 -3.43 -19.80
N ASN A 373 11.95 -3.89 -18.56
CA ASN A 373 11.72 -3.10 -17.36
C ASN A 373 12.99 -3.00 -16.56
N THR A 374 13.36 -1.78 -16.21
CA THR A 374 14.57 -1.46 -15.46
C THR A 374 14.14 -0.88 -14.13
N TYR A 375 14.51 -1.55 -13.06
CA TYR A 375 14.32 -1.08 -11.70
C TYR A 375 15.67 -0.69 -11.15
N THR A 376 15.82 0.53 -10.67
CA THR A 376 17.09 1.06 -10.17
C THR A 376 16.89 1.58 -8.75
N LEU A 377 17.77 1.21 -7.85
CA LEU A 377 17.74 1.60 -6.44
C LEU A 377 19.10 2.17 -6.05
N TRP A 378 19.09 3.38 -5.50
CA TRP A 378 20.25 4.04 -4.92
C TRP A 378 20.18 3.86 -3.41
N VAL A 379 21.26 3.34 -2.82
CA VAL A 379 21.41 3.18 -1.37
C VAL A 379 22.69 3.87 -0.90
N THR A 380 22.74 4.29 0.36
CA THR A 380 23.93 4.92 0.93
C THR A 380 25.13 3.99 0.89
N ASN A 381 26.30 4.55 0.61
CA ASN A 381 27.57 3.83 0.66
C ASN A 381 28.15 3.97 2.09
N SER A 382 27.76 3.07 3.00
CA SER A 382 28.29 3.04 4.37
C SER A 382 28.95 1.71 4.67
N SER A 383 30.22 1.75 5.09
CA SER A 383 31.02 0.57 5.44
C SER A 383 30.65 0.00 6.81
N ASN A 384 30.00 0.80 7.67
CA ASN A 384 29.78 0.51 9.09
C ASN A 384 28.31 0.49 9.52
N GLU A 385 27.37 0.84 8.64
CA GLU A 385 25.92 0.84 8.90
C GLU A 385 25.17 0.12 7.76
N ALA A 386 23.95 -0.36 8.05
CA ALA A 386 23.11 -0.96 7.01
C ALA A 386 22.82 0.08 5.90
N PRO A 387 22.85 -0.31 4.61
CA PRO A 387 22.63 0.61 3.50
C PRO A 387 21.21 1.19 3.57
N ILE A 388 21.11 2.51 3.57
CA ILE A 388 19.85 3.25 3.65
C ILE A 388 19.39 3.59 2.23
N PRO A 389 18.13 3.31 1.85
CA PRO A 389 17.61 3.67 0.54
C PRO A 389 17.49 5.19 0.40
N VAL A 390 17.94 5.71 -0.74
CA VAL A 390 17.97 7.14 -1.07
C VAL A 390 16.98 7.45 -2.20
N HIS A 391 16.99 6.65 -3.25
CA HIS A 391 16.11 6.83 -4.39
C HIS A 391 15.77 5.48 -5.02
N TYR A 392 14.54 5.34 -5.50
CA TYR A 392 14.10 4.21 -6.30
C TYR A 392 13.46 4.74 -7.59
N GLU A 393 13.83 4.14 -8.70
CA GLU A 393 13.29 4.43 -10.02
C GLU A 393 12.85 3.13 -10.67
N MET A 394 11.66 3.13 -11.26
CA MET A 394 11.25 2.11 -12.21
C MET A 394 11.04 2.79 -13.56
N LEU A 395 11.75 2.30 -14.57
CA LEU A 395 11.68 2.75 -15.94
C LEU A 395 11.46 1.53 -16.84
N GLY A 396 10.22 1.35 -17.29
CA GLY A 396 9.86 0.10 -17.93
C GLY A 396 8.39 -0.05 -18.22
N TYR A 397 8.06 -1.11 -18.95
CA TYR A 397 6.70 -1.58 -19.04
C TYR A 397 6.18 -1.99 -17.66
N ASN A 398 5.01 -1.46 -17.30
CA ASN A 398 4.45 -1.77 -15.99
C ASN A 398 3.98 -3.23 -15.92
N THR A 399 4.79 -4.09 -15.31
CA THR A 399 4.47 -5.49 -14.99
C THR A 399 3.29 -5.61 -14.02
N LEU A 400 2.94 -4.60 -13.22
CA LEU A 400 1.72 -4.72 -12.39
C LEU A 400 0.45 -4.87 -13.24
N LEU A 401 0.42 -4.32 -14.47
CA LEU A 401 -0.83 -4.05 -15.21
C LEU A 401 -0.81 -4.40 -16.71
N GLY A 402 0.35 -4.77 -17.25
CA GLY A 402 0.52 -5.29 -18.62
C GLY A 402 0.49 -4.27 -19.76
N SER A 403 0.28 -2.97 -19.50
CA SER A 403 -0.09 -2.02 -20.56
C SER A 403 1.07 -1.22 -21.19
N HIS A 404 1.88 -0.40 -20.51
CA HIS A 404 2.86 0.50 -21.20
C HIS A 404 4.12 0.86 -20.42
N TYR A 405 5.07 1.52 -21.11
CA TYR A 405 6.29 2.10 -20.54
C TYR A 405 5.96 3.31 -19.66
N ASP A 406 6.35 3.26 -18.41
CA ASP A 406 6.00 4.26 -17.41
C ASP A 406 7.23 4.54 -16.52
N LYS A 407 7.21 5.68 -15.85
CA LYS A 407 8.27 6.12 -14.96
C LYS A 407 7.72 6.35 -13.56
N TYR A 408 8.24 5.59 -12.61
CA TYR A 408 7.90 5.71 -11.20
C TYR A 408 9.15 6.06 -10.42
N GLU A 409 9.03 7.06 -9.56
CA GLU A 409 10.13 7.51 -8.73
C GLU A 409 9.68 7.57 -7.28
N ILE A 410 10.56 7.16 -6.38
CA ILE A 410 10.40 7.32 -4.94
C ILE A 410 11.69 7.90 -4.38
N ASP A 411 11.61 9.13 -3.90
CA ASP A 411 12.68 9.77 -3.14
C ASP A 411 12.52 9.44 -1.66
N TYR A 412 13.52 8.83 -1.04
CA TYR A 412 13.56 8.56 0.39
C TYR A 412 14.33 9.69 1.08
N ILE A 413 13.63 10.40 1.97
CA ILE A 413 14.14 11.61 2.63
C ILE A 413 14.69 11.30 4.02
N ASP A 414 14.03 10.39 4.74
CA ASP A 414 14.39 10.02 6.10
C ASP A 414 14.16 8.53 6.33
N PHE A 415 14.98 7.93 7.20
CA PHE A 415 14.94 6.52 7.51
C PHE A 415 15.42 6.25 8.94
N SER A 416 14.66 5.45 9.69
CA SER A 416 15.02 5.01 11.04
C SER A 416 14.72 3.53 11.22
N HIS A 417 15.65 2.81 11.84
CA HIS A 417 15.46 1.41 12.25
C HIS A 417 14.63 1.26 13.54
N THR A 418 14.26 2.39 14.18
CA THR A 418 13.47 2.39 15.42
C THR A 418 12.07 2.90 15.15
N VAL A 419 11.07 2.19 15.67
CA VAL A 419 9.66 2.54 15.54
C VAL A 419 9.01 2.48 16.91
N ASP A 420 8.41 3.58 17.35
CA ASP A 420 7.55 3.60 18.54
C ASP A 420 6.30 2.75 18.28
N PRO A 421 6.03 1.68 19.06
CA PRO A 421 4.83 0.86 18.89
C PRO A 421 3.51 1.64 18.97
N SER A 422 3.48 2.79 19.65
CA SER A 422 2.29 3.63 19.80
C SER A 422 1.73 4.10 18.46
N VAL A 423 2.59 4.27 17.43
CA VAL A 423 2.20 4.76 16.10
C VAL A 423 1.22 3.84 15.39
N PHE A 424 1.17 2.57 15.75
CA PHE A 424 0.27 1.56 15.17
C PHE A 424 -1.10 1.49 15.87
N THR A 425 -1.31 2.28 16.92
CA THR A 425 -2.58 2.32 17.64
C THR A 425 -3.57 3.19 16.89
N LEU A 426 -4.78 2.67 16.66
CA LEU A 426 -5.88 3.46 16.10
C LEU A 426 -6.27 4.58 17.09
N PRO A 427 -6.55 5.81 16.61
CA PRO A 427 -7.00 6.88 17.50
C PRO A 427 -8.29 6.52 18.27
N ALA A 428 -8.36 6.92 19.53
CA ALA A 428 -9.51 6.63 20.39
C ALA A 428 -10.79 7.35 19.90
N GLY A 429 -11.95 6.69 20.03
CA GLY A 429 -13.25 7.26 19.67
C GLY A 429 -13.61 7.23 18.18
N LEU A 430 -12.77 6.63 17.33
CA LEU A 430 -13.08 6.45 15.90
C LEU A 430 -14.11 5.35 15.68
N GLN A 431 -15.22 5.69 15.03
CA GLN A 431 -16.15 4.72 14.46
C GLN A 431 -15.84 4.53 12.97
N CYS A 432 -15.37 3.34 12.62
CA CYS A 432 -15.04 2.99 11.23
C CYS A 432 -16.20 2.24 10.57
N THR A 433 -16.56 2.64 9.36
CA THR A 433 -17.60 1.96 8.56
C THR A 433 -16.96 1.16 7.43
N SER A 434 -17.73 0.36 6.72
CA SER A 434 -17.28 -0.13 5.41
C SER A 434 -17.08 1.04 4.44
N PHE A 435 -16.21 0.88 3.45
CA PHE A 435 -16.09 1.83 2.36
C PHE A 435 -17.42 1.96 1.60
N PRO A 436 -17.83 3.18 1.20
CA PRO A 436 -18.96 3.38 0.32
C PRO A 436 -18.62 2.89 -1.11
N GLY A 437 -19.58 2.24 -1.76
CA GLY A 437 -19.43 1.73 -3.13
C GLY A 437 -19.22 0.21 -3.22
N PRO A 438 -19.63 -0.44 -4.33
CA PRO A 438 -19.50 -1.89 -4.49
C PRO A 438 -18.07 -2.32 -4.89
N GLY A 439 -17.66 -3.52 -4.46
CA GLY A 439 -16.71 -4.34 -5.22
C GLY A 439 -15.23 -4.18 -4.90
N MET A 440 -14.44 -3.55 -5.78
CA MET A 440 -12.97 -3.57 -5.72
C MET A 440 -12.30 -2.19 -5.58
N GLU A 441 -13.02 -1.10 -5.87
CA GLU A 441 -12.51 0.27 -5.75
C GLU A 441 -12.12 0.59 -4.31
N HIS A 442 -12.87 0.06 -3.33
CA HIS A 442 -12.55 0.20 -1.91
C HIS A 442 -11.16 -0.32 -1.55
N ARG A 443 -10.67 -1.37 -2.23
CA ARG A 443 -9.38 -1.99 -1.91
C ARG A 443 -8.23 -1.09 -2.33
N ILE A 444 -8.35 -0.46 -3.51
CA ILE A 444 -7.38 0.52 -4.00
C ILE A 444 -7.34 1.72 -3.07
N LEU A 445 -8.52 2.23 -2.70
CA LEU A 445 -8.61 3.38 -1.81
C LEU A 445 -8.08 3.08 -0.41
N ALA A 446 -8.23 1.85 0.08
CA ALA A 446 -7.74 1.40 1.39
C ALA A 446 -6.23 1.17 1.43
N ASN A 447 -5.60 0.85 0.30
CA ASN A 447 -4.18 0.53 0.24
C ASN A 447 -3.38 1.23 -0.88
N PRO A 448 -3.29 2.58 -0.87
CA PRO A 448 -2.77 3.34 -2.02
C PRO A 448 -1.29 3.06 -2.35
N MET A 449 -0.45 2.74 -1.36
CA MET A 449 0.97 2.45 -1.61
C MET A 449 1.14 1.18 -2.43
N GLN A 450 0.15 0.27 -2.42
CA GLN A 450 0.26 -1.04 -3.06
C GLN A 450 0.32 -0.89 -4.58
N ASP A 451 -0.38 0.13 -5.10
CA ASP A 451 -0.38 0.50 -6.52
C ASP A 451 1.00 0.96 -7.02
N PHE A 452 1.91 1.34 -6.11
CA PHE A 452 3.23 1.88 -6.45
C PHE A 452 4.39 0.91 -6.19
N VAL A 453 4.29 -0.01 -5.22
CA VAL A 453 5.43 -0.83 -4.76
C VAL A 453 5.28 -2.34 -4.94
N HIS A 454 4.09 -2.85 -5.23
CA HIS A 454 3.89 -4.29 -5.46
C HIS A 454 4.18 -4.67 -6.92
N THR A 455 4.56 -5.91 -7.25
CA THR A 455 4.94 -6.32 -8.63
C THR A 455 4.11 -7.48 -9.19
N LYS A 456 2.94 -7.78 -8.60
CA LYS A 456 2.12 -8.93 -9.06
C LYS A 456 1.31 -8.53 -10.29
N HIS A 457 1.26 -9.46 -11.25
CA HIS A 457 1.00 -9.20 -12.66
C HIS A 457 -0.46 -9.07 -13.10
N GLU A 458 -1.46 -9.37 -12.26
CA GLU A 458 -2.84 -9.46 -12.73
C GLU A 458 -3.89 -9.06 -11.67
N GLY A 459 -4.88 -8.28 -12.11
CA GLY A 459 -6.26 -8.38 -11.60
C GLY A 459 -7.03 -7.07 -11.41
N HIS A 460 -6.45 -6.03 -10.81
CA HIS A 460 -7.27 -4.99 -10.18
C HIS A 460 -7.70 -3.85 -11.10
N THR A 461 -6.76 -3.17 -11.77
CA THR A 461 -7.09 -2.03 -12.63
C THR A 461 -7.75 -2.45 -13.94
N HIS A 462 -7.47 -3.66 -14.45
CA HIS A 462 -8.17 -4.23 -15.61
C HIS A 462 -9.67 -4.42 -15.34
N ARG A 463 -10.04 -4.91 -14.15
CA ARG A 463 -11.45 -5.09 -13.76
C ARG A 463 -12.15 -3.73 -13.55
N LEU A 464 -11.48 -2.73 -12.96
CA LEU A 464 -12.05 -1.37 -12.84
C LEU A 464 -12.26 -0.72 -14.20
N PHE A 465 -11.30 -0.86 -15.13
CA PHE A 465 -11.48 -0.39 -16.49
C PHE A 465 -12.65 -1.11 -17.19
N GLY A 466 -12.81 -2.42 -16.94
CA GLY A 466 -13.98 -3.17 -17.39
C GLY A 466 -15.31 -2.62 -16.83
N HIS A 467 -15.35 -2.20 -15.57
CA HIS A 467 -16.53 -1.55 -14.97
C HIS A 467 -16.78 -0.17 -15.59
N PHE A 468 -15.74 0.66 -15.73
CA PHE A 468 -15.80 1.95 -16.41
C PHE A 468 -16.37 1.83 -17.82
N LYS A 469 -15.89 0.85 -18.60
CA LYS A 469 -16.41 0.60 -19.95
C LYS A 469 -17.89 0.26 -19.95
N LYS A 470 -18.36 -0.54 -18.99
CA LYS A 470 -19.79 -0.88 -18.86
C LYS A 470 -20.62 0.34 -18.46
N LEU A 471 -20.14 1.11 -17.47
CA LEU A 471 -20.83 2.29 -16.94
C LEU A 471 -21.02 3.36 -18.02
N PHE A 472 -20.00 3.63 -18.83
CA PHE A 472 -20.03 4.67 -19.88
C PHE A 472 -20.19 4.10 -21.29
N GLN A 473 -20.58 2.82 -21.41
CA GLN A 473 -20.84 2.12 -22.68
C GLN A 473 -19.71 2.26 -23.71
N ARG A 474 -18.45 2.17 -23.27
CA ARG A 474 -17.25 2.34 -24.11
C ARG A 474 -16.96 1.10 -24.95
N GLN A 475 -16.78 1.33 -26.25
CA GLN A 475 -16.26 0.38 -27.22
C GLN A 475 -15.05 1.00 -27.91
N TYR A 476 -14.02 0.19 -28.16
CA TYR A 476 -12.77 0.62 -28.79
C TYR A 476 -12.54 -0.25 -30.01
N GLU A 477 -12.12 0.35 -31.12
CA GLU A 477 -12.10 -0.33 -32.42
C GLU A 477 -10.97 -1.35 -32.53
N THR A 478 -9.84 -1.05 -31.88
CA THR A 478 -8.62 -1.86 -31.96
C THR A 478 -8.08 -2.17 -30.58
N GLU A 479 -7.33 -3.27 -30.46
CA GLU A 479 -6.62 -3.62 -29.24
C GLU A 479 -5.59 -2.54 -28.85
N MET A 480 -4.98 -1.89 -29.85
CA MET A 480 -4.08 -0.77 -29.64
C MET A 480 -4.80 0.41 -28.97
N GLU A 481 -5.99 0.78 -29.46
CA GLU A 481 -6.80 1.82 -28.83
C GLU A 481 -7.21 1.40 -27.41
N HIS A 482 -7.68 0.16 -27.22
CA HIS A 482 -8.03 -0.35 -25.89
C HIS A 482 -6.91 -0.14 -24.87
N GLU A 483 -5.69 -0.50 -25.25
CA GLU A 483 -4.53 -0.38 -24.36
C GLU A 483 -4.16 1.09 -24.09
N VAL A 484 -4.27 1.99 -25.08
CA VAL A 484 -4.08 3.44 -24.88
C VAL A 484 -5.14 4.03 -23.94
N ARG A 485 -6.40 3.61 -24.08
CA ARG A 485 -7.53 4.09 -23.26
C ARG A 485 -7.42 3.61 -21.82
N LYS A 486 -7.10 2.32 -21.64
CA LYS A 486 -6.82 1.72 -20.35
C LYS A 486 -5.67 2.43 -19.65
N HIS A 487 -4.65 2.83 -20.39
CA HIS A 487 -3.52 3.59 -19.86
C HIS A 487 -3.93 4.96 -19.31
N ALA A 488 -4.59 5.77 -20.14
CA ALA A 488 -5.09 7.08 -19.74
C ALA A 488 -6.00 6.96 -18.50
N PHE A 489 -6.88 5.94 -18.50
CA PHE A 489 -7.74 5.62 -17.37
C PHE A 489 -6.96 5.40 -16.06
N VAL A 490 -5.92 4.55 -16.08
CA VAL A 490 -5.13 4.26 -14.88
C VAL A 490 -4.46 5.53 -14.33
N HIS A 491 -3.85 6.33 -15.23
CA HIS A 491 -3.14 7.55 -14.83
C HIS A 491 -4.09 8.60 -14.27
N ASN A 492 -5.23 8.80 -14.92
CA ASN A 492 -6.25 9.73 -14.45
C ASN A 492 -6.86 9.28 -13.11
N LEU A 493 -7.10 7.98 -12.92
CA LEU A 493 -7.59 7.45 -11.65
C LEU A 493 -6.58 7.66 -10.50
N ARG A 494 -5.29 7.46 -10.76
CA ARG A 494 -4.22 7.75 -9.78
C ARG A 494 -4.19 9.23 -9.41
N TYR A 495 -4.33 10.12 -10.40
CA TYR A 495 -4.39 11.55 -10.17
C TYR A 495 -5.58 11.91 -9.29
N ILE A 496 -6.78 11.43 -9.64
CA ILE A 496 -8.02 11.60 -8.86
C ILE A 496 -7.80 11.17 -7.41
N HIS A 497 -7.30 9.95 -7.20
CA HIS A 497 -7.07 9.41 -5.87
C HIS A 497 -6.04 10.22 -5.08
N SER A 498 -4.93 10.64 -5.71
CA SER A 498 -3.91 11.44 -5.04
C SER A 498 -4.42 12.82 -4.64
N MET A 499 -5.12 13.52 -5.54
CA MET A 499 -5.71 14.83 -5.25
C MET A 499 -6.74 14.75 -4.12
N ASN A 500 -7.56 13.69 -4.08
CA ASN A 500 -8.51 13.49 -2.99
C ASN A 500 -7.87 13.26 -1.62
N ARG A 501 -6.59 12.86 -1.57
CA ARG A 501 -5.81 12.73 -0.31
C ARG A 501 -5.21 14.04 0.18
N LYS A 502 -5.19 15.11 -0.65
CA LYS A 502 -4.62 16.43 -0.30
C LYS A 502 -5.48 17.27 0.66
N ASN A 503 -6.68 16.80 1.01
CA ASN A 503 -7.62 17.53 1.87
C ASN A 503 -8.04 18.91 1.31
N LEU A 504 -8.33 18.96 0.01
CA LEU A 504 -8.76 20.20 -0.67
C LEU A 504 -10.22 20.51 -0.40
N SER A 505 -10.65 21.75 -0.67
CA SER A 505 -12.06 22.19 -0.53
C SER A 505 -13.03 21.53 -1.52
N PHE A 506 -12.52 20.71 -2.42
CA PHE A 506 -13.25 19.98 -3.45
C PHE A 506 -12.74 18.54 -3.59
N LYS A 507 -13.53 17.70 -4.24
CA LYS A 507 -13.19 16.31 -4.58
C LYS A 507 -13.25 16.08 -6.08
N LEU A 508 -12.43 15.13 -6.51
CA LEU A 508 -12.41 14.60 -7.85
C LEU A 508 -13.09 13.23 -7.90
N ALA A 509 -13.65 12.86 -9.03
CA ALA A 509 -14.23 11.53 -9.26
C ALA A 509 -13.96 11.03 -10.68
N MET A 510 -14.02 9.72 -10.85
CA MET A 510 -14.08 9.09 -12.17
C MET A 510 -15.35 9.57 -12.89
N ASN A 511 -15.21 9.97 -14.14
CA ASN A 511 -16.31 10.40 -14.99
C ASN A 511 -16.08 9.90 -16.42
N HIS A 512 -16.99 10.21 -17.34
CA HIS A 512 -16.88 9.75 -18.73
C HIS A 512 -15.59 10.21 -19.45
N LEU A 513 -14.82 11.16 -18.94
CA LEU A 513 -13.57 11.65 -19.54
C LEU A 513 -12.32 10.92 -19.01
N THR A 514 -12.47 9.99 -18.05
CA THR A 514 -11.32 9.36 -17.38
C THR A 514 -10.42 8.54 -18.32
N ASP A 515 -10.91 8.04 -19.46
CA ASP A 515 -10.10 7.31 -20.46
C ASP A 515 -9.48 8.19 -21.56
N ARG A 516 -9.57 9.52 -21.43
CA ARG A 516 -9.00 10.48 -22.39
C ARG A 516 -7.60 10.93 -22.02
N ASN A 517 -6.79 11.18 -23.04
CA ASN A 517 -5.45 11.75 -22.88
C ASN A 517 -5.50 13.30 -22.84
N ALA A 518 -4.36 13.93 -22.56
CA ALA A 518 -4.29 15.39 -22.40
C ALA A 518 -4.63 16.16 -23.70
N GLU A 519 -4.26 15.64 -24.88
CA GLU A 519 -4.56 16.26 -26.17
C GLU A 519 -6.05 16.25 -26.46
N GLU A 520 -6.72 15.13 -26.22
CA GLU A 520 -8.18 15.02 -26.39
C GLU A 520 -8.93 15.95 -25.45
N LEU A 521 -8.44 16.12 -24.21
CA LEU A 521 -9.02 17.04 -23.24
C LEU A 521 -8.82 18.51 -23.62
N LEU A 522 -7.74 18.85 -24.33
CA LEU A 522 -7.50 20.19 -24.87
C LEU A 522 -8.57 20.57 -25.90
N PHE A 523 -8.95 19.65 -26.79
CA PHE A 523 -9.98 19.90 -27.80
C PHE A 523 -11.39 20.13 -27.22
N LEU A 524 -11.68 19.65 -26.01
CA LEU A 524 -13.02 19.77 -25.40
C LEU A 524 -13.34 21.16 -24.82
N ARG A 525 -12.38 22.08 -24.78
CA ARG A 525 -12.53 23.38 -24.10
C ARG A 525 -13.19 24.42 -25.00
N GLY A 526 -12.90 24.40 -26.29
CA GLY A 526 -13.72 24.99 -27.35
C GLY A 526 -13.79 26.52 -27.40
N ARG A 527 -13.12 27.28 -26.54
CA ARG A 527 -13.07 28.75 -26.65
C ARG A 527 -11.86 29.20 -27.47
N MET A 528 -12.07 30.15 -28.36
CA MET A 528 -10.97 30.82 -29.06
C MET A 528 -10.40 31.97 -28.22
N ALA A 529 -9.06 32.11 -28.22
CA ALA A 529 -8.43 33.27 -27.59
C ALA A 529 -8.92 34.58 -28.23
N LYS A 530 -9.34 35.54 -27.40
CA LYS A 530 -9.88 36.83 -27.82
C LYS A 530 -8.86 37.63 -28.63
N LYS A 531 -9.11 37.82 -29.93
CA LYS A 531 -8.25 38.59 -30.85
C LYS A 531 -8.80 40.00 -31.17
N ALA A 532 -10.05 40.28 -30.83
CA ALA A 532 -10.73 41.55 -31.14
C ALA A 532 -11.58 42.05 -29.96
N ALA A 533 -11.81 43.36 -29.90
CA ALA A 533 -12.73 43.96 -28.95
C ALA A 533 -14.19 43.62 -29.32
N ASN A 534 -15.00 43.26 -28.34
CA ASN A 534 -16.43 42.97 -28.52
C ASN A 534 -17.25 44.28 -28.44
N LYS A 535 -18.43 44.31 -29.09
CA LYS A 535 -19.31 45.50 -29.11
C LYS A 535 -20.38 45.52 -28.01
N GLY A 536 -20.15 44.77 -26.92
CA GLY A 536 -21.08 44.71 -25.81
C GLY A 536 -21.19 46.05 -25.08
N GLN A 537 -22.40 46.43 -24.69
CA GLN A 537 -22.61 47.64 -23.91
C GLN A 537 -22.06 47.47 -22.48
N ALA A 538 -21.68 48.56 -21.81
CA ALA A 538 -21.30 48.51 -20.40
C ALA A 538 -22.52 48.25 -19.49
N PHE A 539 -22.30 47.59 -18.35
CA PHE A 539 -23.35 47.21 -17.41
C PHE A 539 -24.20 48.40 -16.89
N PRO A 540 -25.51 48.46 -17.21
CA PRO A 540 -26.40 49.48 -16.66
C PRO A 540 -27.11 48.96 -15.39
N HIS A 541 -26.93 49.64 -14.25
CA HIS A 541 -27.40 49.14 -12.95
C HIS A 541 -28.93 49.15 -12.73
N ASP A 542 -29.74 49.82 -13.55
CA ASP A 542 -31.06 50.31 -13.11
C ASP A 542 -32.29 49.66 -13.78
N LYS A 543 -32.14 48.49 -14.42
CA LYS A 543 -33.08 48.11 -15.48
C LYS A 543 -33.37 46.59 -15.56
N PHE A 544 -34.61 46.22 -15.19
CA PHE A 544 -35.46 45.13 -15.77
C PHE A 544 -35.73 43.81 -15.00
N LYS A 545 -36.72 43.04 -15.52
CA LYS A 545 -37.58 41.97 -14.94
C LYS A 545 -37.79 40.78 -15.94
N ASP A 546 -38.15 39.61 -15.38
CA ASP A 546 -38.28 38.25 -15.97
C ASP A 546 -39.42 37.96 -16.98
N THR A 547 -39.17 36.97 -17.86
CA THR A 547 -40.10 36.34 -18.83
C THR A 547 -40.27 34.83 -18.52
N GLY A 548 -41.46 34.43 -18.05
CA GLY A 548 -41.69 33.20 -17.26
C GLY A 548 -41.87 31.84 -17.98
N SER A 549 -41.07 31.47 -18.99
CA SER A 549 -41.07 30.08 -19.52
C SER A 549 -39.69 29.61 -20.03
N LEU A 550 -39.22 28.45 -19.57
CA LEU A 550 -37.92 27.86 -19.96
C LEU A 550 -38.05 27.03 -21.24
N VAL A 551 -37.31 27.41 -22.30
CA VAL A 551 -37.27 26.71 -23.60
C VAL A 551 -35.83 26.33 -23.94
N VAL A 552 -35.63 25.14 -24.51
CA VAL A 552 -34.30 24.68 -24.96
C VAL A 552 -34.01 25.21 -26.36
N LEU A 553 -33.01 26.07 -26.47
CA LEU A 553 -32.55 26.67 -27.73
C LEU A 553 -31.52 25.79 -28.43
N SER A 554 -31.44 25.89 -29.77
CA SER A 554 -30.58 25.04 -30.59
C SER A 554 -29.11 25.48 -30.54
N GLN A 555 -28.25 24.72 -29.86
CA GLN A 555 -26.81 24.91 -29.92
C GLN A 555 -26.27 24.56 -31.32
N GLN A 556 -26.85 23.55 -31.97
CA GLN A 556 -26.42 23.11 -33.31
C GLN A 556 -26.55 24.23 -34.35
N MET A 557 -27.59 25.05 -34.24
CA MET A 557 -27.76 26.22 -35.10
C MET A 557 -26.60 27.20 -35.00
N LEU A 558 -26.09 27.44 -33.80
CA LEU A 558 -24.92 28.31 -33.61
C LEU A 558 -23.65 27.64 -34.15
N VAL A 559 -23.50 26.32 -33.94
CA VAL A 559 -22.39 25.53 -34.50
C VAL A 559 -22.37 25.61 -36.02
N ASP A 560 -23.52 25.54 -36.70
CA ASP A 560 -23.57 25.44 -38.16
C ASP A 560 -23.59 26.81 -38.86
N CYS A 561 -24.23 27.82 -38.25
CA CYS A 561 -24.59 29.05 -38.95
C CYS A 561 -23.74 30.28 -38.61
N SER A 562 -23.02 30.27 -37.48
CA SER A 562 -22.32 31.47 -37.00
C SER A 562 -20.92 31.69 -37.60
N TRP A 563 -20.53 30.90 -38.61
CA TRP A 563 -19.17 30.93 -39.16
C TRP A 563 -18.80 32.26 -39.80
N GLY A 564 -19.76 32.88 -40.50
CA GLY A 564 -19.59 34.21 -41.10
C GLY A 564 -19.37 35.34 -40.08
N PHE A 565 -19.53 35.06 -38.79
CA PHE A 565 -19.27 36.00 -37.69
C PHE A 565 -17.97 35.69 -36.96
N GLY A 566 -17.19 34.70 -37.40
CA GLY A 566 -15.86 34.36 -36.86
C GLY A 566 -15.85 33.24 -35.82
N ASN A 567 -16.97 32.55 -35.59
CA ASN A 567 -16.97 31.27 -34.90
C ASN A 567 -16.57 30.15 -35.87
N ASN A 568 -16.04 29.03 -35.38
CA ASN A 568 -15.54 27.93 -36.21
C ASN A 568 -16.21 26.59 -35.86
N GLY A 569 -17.49 26.61 -35.51
CA GLY A 569 -18.24 25.41 -35.14
C GLY A 569 -17.56 24.65 -34.00
N CYS A 570 -17.22 23.38 -34.24
CA CYS A 570 -16.56 22.52 -33.25
C CYS A 570 -15.11 22.91 -32.93
N ASP A 571 -14.45 23.71 -33.78
CA ASP A 571 -13.09 24.22 -33.54
C ASP A 571 -13.08 25.49 -32.68
N GLY A 572 -14.26 25.90 -32.20
CA GLY A 572 -14.44 26.87 -31.15
C GLY A 572 -15.03 28.21 -31.61
N GLY A 573 -15.34 29.06 -30.62
CA GLY A 573 -15.95 30.35 -30.89
C GLY A 573 -16.00 31.27 -29.67
N GLU A 574 -16.72 32.38 -29.84
CA GLU A 574 -16.98 33.38 -28.80
C GLU A 574 -18.50 33.63 -28.72
N GLU A 575 -19.02 33.75 -27.51
CA GLU A 575 -20.45 33.89 -27.21
C GLU A 575 -21.03 35.16 -27.84
N TRP A 576 -20.27 36.26 -27.80
CA TRP A 576 -20.71 37.54 -28.37
C TRP A 576 -20.88 37.51 -29.89
N ARG A 577 -20.10 36.69 -30.61
CA ARG A 577 -20.27 36.49 -32.06
C ARG A 577 -21.54 35.72 -32.37
N ALA A 578 -21.88 34.75 -31.51
CA ALA A 578 -23.15 34.07 -31.59
C ALA A 578 -24.32 35.04 -31.34
N TYR A 579 -24.20 35.95 -30.36
CA TYR A 579 -25.21 36.99 -30.13
C TYR A 579 -25.39 37.89 -31.34
N GLU A 580 -24.30 38.38 -31.95
CA GLU A 580 -24.39 39.21 -33.17
C GLU A 580 -25.08 38.45 -34.33
N TRP A 581 -24.84 37.15 -34.45
CA TRP A 581 -25.53 36.31 -35.44
C TRP A 581 -27.03 36.23 -35.15
N VAL A 582 -27.42 35.94 -33.91
CA VAL A 582 -28.83 35.86 -33.47
C VAL A 582 -29.57 37.17 -33.69
N MET A 583 -28.94 38.30 -33.34
CA MET A 583 -29.47 39.64 -33.56
C MET A 583 -29.70 39.92 -35.05
N LYS A 584 -28.75 39.57 -35.92
CA LYS A 584 -28.88 39.81 -37.38
C LYS A 584 -29.99 38.97 -38.02
N HIS A 585 -30.20 37.75 -37.55
CA HIS A 585 -31.13 36.80 -38.17
C HIS A 585 -32.51 36.75 -37.50
N GLY A 586 -32.79 37.69 -36.60
CA GLY A 586 -34.12 37.86 -36.01
C GLY A 586 -34.49 36.76 -35.00
N GLY A 587 -33.50 36.10 -34.38
CA GLY A 587 -33.69 35.15 -33.29
C GLY A 587 -32.81 33.91 -33.37
N ILE A 588 -33.14 32.93 -32.53
CA ILE A 588 -32.57 31.57 -32.54
C ILE A 588 -33.72 30.56 -32.41
N ALA A 589 -33.60 29.43 -33.10
CA ALA A 589 -34.59 28.37 -33.06
C ALA A 589 -34.49 27.50 -31.79
N THR A 590 -35.57 26.81 -31.46
CA THR A 590 -35.56 25.77 -30.43
C THR A 590 -34.80 24.53 -30.94
N ALA A 591 -34.31 23.69 -30.02
CA ALA A 591 -33.70 22.41 -30.39
C ALA A 591 -34.71 21.49 -31.13
N GLU A 592 -36.00 21.59 -30.81
CA GLU A 592 -37.06 20.86 -31.50
C GLU A 592 -37.25 21.33 -32.95
N SER A 593 -37.15 22.63 -33.20
CA SER A 593 -37.36 23.20 -34.55
C SER A 593 -36.15 23.07 -35.47
N TYR A 594 -34.92 23.19 -34.92
CA TYR A 594 -33.70 23.06 -35.73
C TYR A 594 -33.28 21.60 -35.92
N GLY A 595 -33.54 20.75 -34.93
CA GLY A 595 -33.02 19.40 -34.86
C GLY A 595 -32.04 19.20 -33.69
N PRO A 596 -31.74 17.94 -33.35
CA PRO A 596 -30.92 17.61 -32.20
C PRO A 596 -29.48 18.11 -32.34
N TYR A 597 -28.83 18.34 -31.21
CA TYR A 597 -27.39 18.59 -31.19
C TYR A 597 -26.63 17.34 -31.62
N MET A 598 -25.80 17.47 -32.66
CA MET A 598 -25.08 16.36 -33.28
C MET A 598 -23.65 16.22 -32.75
N GLY A 599 -23.10 17.23 -32.06
CA GLY A 599 -21.71 17.21 -31.59
C GLY A 599 -20.68 17.23 -32.72
N GLN A 600 -21.07 17.70 -33.90
CA GLN A 600 -20.22 17.83 -35.09
C GLN A 600 -20.67 19.03 -35.94
N ASN A 601 -19.82 19.46 -36.87
CA ASN A 601 -20.17 20.49 -37.84
C ASN A 601 -21.25 19.97 -38.82
N GLY A 602 -22.25 20.79 -39.08
CA GLY A 602 -23.33 20.55 -40.04
C GLY A 602 -23.50 21.69 -41.04
N TYR A 603 -24.44 21.51 -41.97
CA TYR A 603 -24.81 22.56 -42.91
C TYR A 603 -25.89 23.45 -42.31
N CYS A 604 -25.64 24.75 -42.31
CA CYS A 604 -26.61 25.72 -41.81
C CYS A 604 -27.94 25.68 -42.60
N HIS A 605 -29.04 25.40 -41.91
CA HIS A 605 -30.40 25.37 -42.48
C HIS A 605 -31.40 26.19 -41.65
N PHE A 606 -30.99 27.37 -41.16
CA PHE A 606 -31.82 28.23 -40.30
C PHE A 606 -33.12 28.70 -40.96
N ASN A 607 -33.13 28.81 -42.30
CA ASN A 607 -34.30 29.22 -43.08
C ASN A 607 -35.45 28.20 -43.07
N GLN A 608 -35.19 26.97 -42.61
CA GLN A 608 -36.20 25.92 -42.45
C GLN A 608 -36.72 25.80 -41.01
N SER A 609 -36.24 26.65 -40.10
CA SER A 609 -36.56 26.60 -38.67
C SER A 609 -37.36 27.83 -38.22
N GLU A 610 -38.14 27.65 -37.15
CA GLU A 610 -38.88 28.72 -36.50
C GLU A 610 -37.96 29.52 -35.57
N MET A 611 -37.77 30.79 -35.90
CA MET A 611 -36.92 31.71 -35.13
C MET A 611 -37.74 32.30 -33.97
N THR A 612 -37.34 32.00 -32.73
CA THR A 612 -38.13 32.33 -31.53
C THR A 612 -37.44 33.36 -30.64
N ALA A 613 -36.35 32.97 -29.95
CA ALA A 613 -35.71 33.82 -28.94
C ALA A 613 -34.90 34.95 -29.60
N LYS A 614 -35.43 36.17 -29.56
CA LYS A 614 -34.80 37.37 -30.13
C LYS A 614 -33.92 38.06 -29.10
N VAL A 615 -32.69 38.37 -29.50
CA VAL A 615 -31.75 39.15 -28.70
C VAL A 615 -31.83 40.60 -29.16
N LYS A 616 -32.11 41.51 -28.23
CA LYS A 616 -32.14 42.95 -28.45
C LYS A 616 -30.75 43.58 -28.38
N SER A 617 -29.99 43.18 -27.36
CA SER A 617 -28.65 43.67 -27.09
C SER A 617 -27.91 42.69 -26.19
N TYR A 618 -26.59 42.89 -26.05
CA TYR A 618 -25.79 42.18 -25.06
C TYR A 618 -24.87 43.15 -24.33
N THR A 619 -24.53 42.79 -23.11
CA THR A 619 -23.86 43.66 -22.15
C THR A 619 -22.65 42.94 -21.57
N ASN A 620 -21.51 43.63 -21.56
CA ASN A 620 -20.30 43.19 -20.90
C ASN A 620 -20.33 43.61 -19.43
N VAL A 621 -20.02 42.68 -18.54
CA VAL A 621 -19.73 42.97 -17.14
C VAL A 621 -18.29 43.48 -17.05
N THR A 622 -18.04 44.43 -16.15
CA THR A 622 -16.70 44.99 -15.91
C THR A 622 -15.71 43.87 -15.55
N SER A 623 -14.62 43.75 -16.32
CA SER A 623 -13.65 42.68 -16.18
C SER A 623 -12.99 42.67 -14.80
N GLY A 624 -13.01 41.52 -14.14
CA GLY A 624 -12.44 41.30 -12.81
C GLY A 624 -13.29 41.83 -11.65
N ASP A 625 -14.44 42.47 -11.93
CA ASP A 625 -15.32 43.02 -10.90
C ASP A 625 -16.34 41.98 -10.44
N LEU A 626 -16.05 41.36 -9.30
CA LEU A 626 -16.90 40.33 -8.69
C LEU A 626 -18.28 40.89 -8.29
N GLU A 627 -18.37 42.14 -7.83
CA GLU A 627 -19.65 42.72 -7.41
C GLU A 627 -20.51 43.09 -8.62
N ALA A 628 -19.89 43.54 -9.72
CA ALA A 628 -20.60 43.72 -10.98
C ALA A 628 -21.16 42.39 -11.50
N LEU A 629 -20.40 41.29 -11.41
CA LEU A 629 -20.89 39.97 -11.81
C LEU A 629 -22.03 39.46 -10.91
N LYS A 630 -21.93 39.60 -9.58
CA LYS A 630 -23.04 39.28 -8.66
C LYS A 630 -24.29 40.08 -9.01
N THR A 631 -24.13 41.37 -9.28
CA THR A 631 -25.25 42.26 -9.64
C THR A 631 -25.86 41.86 -10.97
N ALA A 632 -25.04 41.50 -11.96
CA ALA A 632 -25.50 41.01 -13.25
C ALA A 632 -26.34 39.74 -13.11
N ILE A 633 -25.83 38.75 -12.35
CA ILE A 633 -26.54 37.48 -12.09
C ILE A 633 -27.86 37.73 -11.35
N PHE A 634 -27.83 38.52 -10.27
CA PHE A 634 -29.01 38.78 -9.45
C PHE A 634 -30.11 39.54 -10.22
N LYS A 635 -29.74 40.50 -11.07
CA LYS A 635 -30.72 41.35 -11.78
C LYS A 635 -31.16 40.82 -13.13
N ASN A 636 -30.33 40.04 -13.82
CA ASN A 636 -30.58 39.64 -15.22
C ASN A 636 -30.64 38.12 -15.40
N GLY A 637 -30.42 37.34 -14.34
CA GLY A 637 -30.33 35.89 -14.41
C GLY A 637 -28.97 35.42 -14.91
N PRO A 638 -28.88 34.22 -15.52
CA PRO A 638 -27.61 33.61 -15.87
C PRO A 638 -26.72 34.45 -16.79
N VAL A 639 -25.42 34.50 -16.48
CA VAL A 639 -24.40 35.28 -17.20
C VAL A 639 -23.40 34.32 -17.86
N ALA A 640 -23.14 34.48 -19.16
CA ALA A 640 -22.09 33.72 -19.84
C ALA A 640 -20.73 34.21 -19.37
N VAL A 641 -19.86 33.30 -18.96
CA VAL A 641 -18.52 33.60 -18.46
C VAL A 641 -17.50 32.69 -19.12
N SER A 642 -16.28 33.19 -19.28
CA SER A 642 -15.16 32.39 -19.76
C SER A 642 -14.21 32.05 -18.62
N ILE A 643 -13.70 30.82 -18.59
CA ILE A 643 -12.79 30.31 -17.56
C ILE A 643 -11.57 29.63 -18.16
N ASP A 644 -10.51 29.52 -17.37
CA ASP A 644 -9.42 28.56 -17.58
C ASP A 644 -9.86 27.17 -17.05
N ALA A 645 -10.13 26.25 -17.97
CA ALA A 645 -10.49 24.86 -17.68
C ALA A 645 -9.31 23.90 -17.92
N SER A 646 -8.08 24.42 -17.92
CA SER A 646 -6.93 23.69 -18.46
C SER A 646 -6.37 22.59 -17.59
N HIS A 647 -6.75 22.58 -16.31
CA HIS A 647 -6.22 21.70 -15.30
C HIS A 647 -6.99 20.37 -15.22
N LYS A 648 -6.27 19.26 -15.00
CA LYS A 648 -6.89 17.94 -14.75
C LYS A 648 -7.83 17.95 -13.54
N SER A 649 -7.56 18.79 -12.54
CA SER A 649 -8.42 19.00 -11.38
C SER A 649 -9.81 19.53 -11.78
N PHE A 650 -9.92 20.36 -12.83
CA PHE A 650 -11.21 20.79 -13.39
C PHE A 650 -11.90 19.62 -14.12
N VAL A 651 -11.16 18.91 -14.97
CA VAL A 651 -11.69 17.79 -15.78
C VAL A 651 -12.35 16.71 -14.92
N PHE A 652 -11.79 16.41 -13.75
CA PHE A 652 -12.30 15.36 -12.86
C PHE A 652 -13.08 15.91 -11.66
N TYR A 653 -13.41 17.21 -11.65
CA TYR A 653 -14.20 17.80 -10.58
C TYR A 653 -15.48 17.01 -10.33
N SER A 654 -15.83 16.85 -9.05
CA SER A 654 -17.07 16.19 -8.61
C SER A 654 -17.90 17.12 -7.73
N ASN A 655 -17.36 17.60 -6.60
CA ASN A 655 -18.12 18.43 -5.66
C ASN A 655 -17.21 19.28 -4.76
N GLY A 656 -17.80 20.19 -3.99
CA GLY A 656 -17.10 21.16 -3.13
C GLY A 656 -16.67 22.43 -3.87
N VAL A 657 -16.04 23.37 -3.17
CA VAL A 657 -15.61 24.65 -3.76
C VAL A 657 -14.26 24.46 -4.44
N TYR A 658 -14.27 24.50 -5.77
CA TYR A 658 -13.09 24.36 -6.62
C TYR A 658 -12.16 25.57 -6.52
N TYR A 659 -10.88 25.31 -6.25
CA TYR A 659 -9.82 26.30 -6.28
C TYR A 659 -8.54 25.66 -6.81
N GLU A 660 -8.01 26.21 -7.90
CA GLU A 660 -6.77 25.73 -8.52
C GLU A 660 -5.73 26.85 -8.50
N PRO A 661 -4.68 26.75 -7.67
CA PRO A 661 -3.67 27.81 -7.53
C PRO A 661 -2.97 28.19 -8.83
N GLN A 662 -2.87 27.25 -9.79
CA GLN A 662 -2.20 27.47 -11.06
C GLN A 662 -3.12 28.02 -12.16
N CYS A 663 -4.41 28.20 -11.86
CA CYS A 663 -5.40 28.65 -12.84
C CYS A 663 -5.15 30.10 -13.28
N GLY A 664 -5.16 30.34 -14.58
CA GLY A 664 -5.03 31.66 -15.16
C GLY A 664 -6.30 32.49 -15.02
N SER A 665 -6.16 33.78 -14.74
CA SER A 665 -7.29 34.71 -14.63
C SER A 665 -7.29 35.80 -15.71
N LYS A 666 -6.31 35.82 -16.61
CA LYS A 666 -6.21 36.83 -17.69
C LYS A 666 -6.96 36.37 -18.94
N PRO A 667 -7.45 37.29 -19.80
CA PRO A 667 -8.25 36.95 -20.98
C PRO A 667 -7.61 35.91 -21.92
N GLN A 668 -6.28 35.93 -22.06
CA GLN A 668 -5.53 34.98 -22.90
C GLN A 668 -5.42 33.57 -22.33
N ASN A 669 -5.71 33.37 -21.04
CA ASN A 669 -5.66 32.06 -20.39
C ASN A 669 -7.01 31.32 -20.46
N LEU A 670 -8.11 32.05 -20.67
CA LEU A 670 -9.44 31.46 -20.62
C LEU A 670 -9.69 30.66 -21.92
N ASP A 671 -10.01 29.38 -21.77
CA ASP A 671 -10.11 28.42 -22.87
C ASP A 671 -11.47 27.69 -22.92
N HIS A 672 -12.37 28.00 -22.00
CA HIS A 672 -13.70 27.38 -21.93
C HIS A 672 -14.81 28.39 -21.58
N ALA A 673 -15.95 28.27 -22.27
CA ALA A 673 -17.14 29.10 -22.11
C ALA A 673 -18.22 28.36 -21.32
N VAL A 674 -18.70 28.96 -20.23
CA VAL A 674 -19.66 28.36 -19.29
C VAL A 674 -20.71 29.38 -18.84
N LEU A 675 -21.68 28.97 -18.03
CA LEU A 675 -22.78 29.84 -17.61
C LEU A 675 -22.81 29.98 -16.08
N ALA A 676 -22.57 31.18 -15.57
CA ALA A 676 -22.76 31.50 -14.17
C ALA A 676 -24.25 31.69 -13.88
N VAL A 677 -24.85 30.77 -13.12
CA VAL A 677 -26.30 30.73 -12.84
C VAL A 677 -26.64 31.19 -11.42
N GLY A 678 -25.63 31.43 -10.58
CA GLY A 678 -25.83 31.81 -9.19
C GLY A 678 -24.51 31.99 -8.46
N PHE A 679 -24.62 32.31 -7.17
CA PHE A 679 -23.49 32.38 -6.25
C PHE A 679 -23.96 32.11 -4.83
N GLY A 680 -23.04 31.73 -3.96
CA GLY A 680 -23.34 31.43 -2.56
C GLY A 680 -22.10 31.36 -1.69
N VAL A 681 -22.28 30.82 -0.49
CA VAL A 681 -21.22 30.57 0.47
C VAL A 681 -21.39 29.15 1.01
N LEU A 682 -20.33 28.35 0.97
CA LEU A 682 -20.30 27.01 1.54
C LEU A 682 -19.19 26.93 2.59
N ASN A 683 -19.55 26.68 3.85
CA ASN A 683 -18.59 26.61 4.98
C ASN A 683 -17.66 27.82 5.09
N GLY A 684 -18.17 29.03 4.81
CA GLY A 684 -17.42 30.28 4.85
C GLY A 684 -16.68 30.62 3.54
N GLU A 685 -16.61 29.71 2.57
CA GLU A 685 -15.96 29.94 1.28
C GLU A 685 -16.98 30.44 0.23
N PRO A 686 -16.82 31.67 -0.31
CA PRO A 686 -17.70 32.20 -1.34
C PRO A 686 -17.44 31.55 -2.71
N TYR A 687 -18.50 31.21 -3.42
CA TYR A 687 -18.42 30.51 -4.71
C TYR A 687 -19.38 31.06 -5.76
N TRP A 688 -19.00 30.89 -7.03
CA TRP A 688 -19.86 30.98 -8.20
C TRP A 688 -20.47 29.61 -8.50
N LEU A 689 -21.80 29.55 -8.73
CA LEU A 689 -22.45 28.36 -9.24
C LEU A 689 -22.43 28.40 -10.77
N ILE A 690 -21.63 27.53 -11.36
CA ILE A 690 -21.36 27.50 -12.79
C ILE A 690 -21.98 26.24 -13.40
N LYS A 691 -22.78 26.41 -14.45
CA LYS A 691 -23.28 25.33 -15.30
C LYS A 691 -22.27 25.02 -16.40
N ASN A 692 -21.86 23.77 -16.49
CA ASN A 692 -20.99 23.27 -17.54
C ASN A 692 -21.81 22.54 -18.65
N SER A 693 -21.16 22.21 -19.76
CA SER A 693 -21.72 21.50 -20.92
C SER A 693 -21.08 20.13 -21.17
N TRP A 694 -20.44 19.53 -20.17
CA TRP A 694 -19.79 18.21 -20.25
C TRP A 694 -20.64 17.08 -19.65
N SER A 695 -21.94 17.05 -19.94
CA SER A 695 -22.91 16.08 -19.40
C SER A 695 -23.20 16.23 -17.90
N THR A 696 -24.28 15.60 -17.44
CA THR A 696 -24.65 15.51 -16.02
C THR A 696 -23.75 14.52 -15.26
N TYR A 697 -22.99 13.66 -15.95
CA TYR A 697 -21.99 12.77 -15.34
C TYR A 697 -20.69 13.48 -14.93
N TRP A 698 -20.57 14.78 -15.18
CA TRP A 698 -19.42 15.60 -14.78
C TRP A 698 -19.82 16.55 -13.65
N GLY A 699 -18.91 16.78 -12.69
CA GLY A 699 -19.17 17.68 -11.58
C GLY A 699 -20.35 17.25 -10.71
N ASN A 700 -21.05 18.23 -10.18
CA ASN A 700 -22.26 18.05 -9.39
C ASN A 700 -23.48 18.20 -10.32
N ASP A 701 -23.88 17.09 -10.96
CA ASP A 701 -24.95 17.05 -11.98
C ASP A 701 -24.75 18.04 -13.13
N GLY A 702 -23.51 18.19 -13.60
CA GLY A 702 -23.12 19.13 -14.65
C GLY A 702 -22.75 20.53 -14.17
N TYR A 703 -22.70 20.76 -12.85
CA TYR A 703 -22.34 22.05 -12.24
C TYR A 703 -21.03 21.98 -11.47
N ILE A 704 -20.42 23.15 -11.27
CA ILE A 704 -19.23 23.35 -10.44
C ILE A 704 -19.40 24.58 -9.56
N LEU A 705 -18.93 24.48 -8.30
CA LEU A 705 -18.80 25.62 -7.40
C LEU A 705 -17.39 26.17 -7.55
N MET A 706 -17.19 27.30 -8.23
CA MET A 706 -15.86 27.90 -8.41
C MET A 706 -15.59 28.96 -7.37
N SER A 707 -14.42 28.93 -6.71
CA SER A 707 -14.06 29.91 -5.69
C SER A 707 -14.03 31.33 -6.26
N MET A 708 -14.57 32.29 -5.50
CA MET A 708 -14.44 33.72 -5.85
C MET A 708 -13.05 34.29 -5.53
N LYS A 709 -12.27 33.57 -4.71
CA LYS A 709 -10.97 34.03 -4.22
C LYS A 709 -10.03 34.32 -5.40
N ASP A 710 -9.35 35.46 -5.38
CA ASP A 710 -8.35 35.88 -6.36
C ASP A 710 -8.83 35.86 -7.83
N ASN A 711 -10.16 35.94 -8.07
CA ASN A 711 -10.76 35.71 -9.39
C ASN A 711 -10.26 34.39 -10.02
N ASN A 712 -10.27 33.30 -9.24
CA ASN A 712 -9.72 32.00 -9.65
C ASN A 712 -10.29 31.56 -11.00
N CYS A 713 -9.41 31.10 -11.90
CA CYS A 713 -9.73 30.72 -13.28
C CYS A 713 -10.40 31.81 -14.14
N GLY A 714 -10.44 33.07 -13.67
CA GLY A 714 -10.93 34.20 -14.44
C GLY A 714 -12.45 34.25 -14.63
N VAL A 715 -13.24 33.68 -13.72
CA VAL A 715 -14.72 33.66 -13.81
C VAL A 715 -15.32 35.07 -14.04
N ALA A 716 -14.76 36.11 -13.42
CA ALA A 716 -15.21 37.49 -13.59
C ALA A 716 -14.50 38.25 -14.72
N THR A 717 -13.59 37.62 -15.47
CA THR A 717 -12.71 38.30 -16.43
C THR A 717 -13.40 38.64 -17.74
N ASP A 718 -14.19 37.73 -18.31
CA ASP A 718 -14.91 37.93 -19.58
C ASP A 718 -16.34 37.42 -19.44
N ALA A 719 -17.18 38.25 -18.80
CA ALA A 719 -18.55 37.93 -18.47
C ALA A 719 -19.53 38.80 -19.28
N THR A 720 -20.54 38.17 -19.88
CA THR A 720 -21.52 38.83 -20.74
C THR A 720 -22.92 38.24 -20.57
N PHE A 721 -23.97 39.04 -20.76
CA PHE A 721 -25.35 38.57 -20.78
C PHE A 721 -26.14 39.26 -21.89
N VAL A 722 -27.26 38.64 -22.28
CA VAL A 722 -28.16 39.14 -23.32
C VAL A 722 -29.39 39.78 -22.72
N THR A 723 -29.94 40.78 -23.40
CA THR A 723 -31.29 41.31 -23.16
C THR A 723 -32.17 40.83 -24.31
N LEU A 724 -33.26 40.14 -23.98
CA LEU A 724 -34.25 39.68 -24.96
C LEU A 724 -35.20 40.82 -25.37
N GLU A 725 -35.84 40.69 -26.53
CA GLU A 725 -36.86 41.65 -27.01
C GLU A 725 -38.20 41.55 -26.28
#